data_AF-A0AAE1KDZ1-F1
#
_entry.id   AF-A0AAE1KDZ1-F1
#
_cell.length_a   1.000
_cell.length_b   1.000
_cell.length_c   1.000
_cell.angle_alpha   90.00
_cell.angle_beta   90.00
_cell.angle_gamma   90.00
#
_symmetry.space_group_name_H-M   'P 1'
#
loop_
_entity.id
_entity.type
_entity.pdbx_description
1 polymer ?
#
loop_
_entity_poly.entity_id
_entity_poly.type
_entity_poly.pdbx_seq_one_letter_code
_entity_poly.pdbx_strand_id
1 'polypeptide(L)'
;MDLQQQILHSLDKCDTLYSHQYATCTKLDHQKIVGAIKSLESLGNIISVTQATHKSWECTEEGVDIASDGSHEVRLVKSLPAEGRTVSDIKTNFPNSNFAMGAAMKNKWVKKEGEKIIPAVSAIEDEVQVHLKAISSGAADTVPEKIKAEYKKRKLIKQVDLTVFVVKKGNEFTTSIVKQDAELTKEMIESGQWKDKTFKPFNFKAKGRVELRAGHLHPLMQLRSEFRQIFLEMGFTEMPTNNYVESAFWNFDALFQPQQHPARDAQDTFYVADPATTIEVPEDYLQRVKKTHSTGGYGSIGYQYDWNRDEAYKNLLRTHTTAVSARMLYKLAQDGFKPAKYFSIDRVYRNETLDATHLAEFQQVEGVVADYDFSVKNLMGIIGGFYRKIGLTKLRFKPAFNPYTEPSMEVFSYHEGLKKWVEIGNSGLFRPEMLRPMGLPENVFVCGFGLSLERPAMIMYGINNIRELVGPRVKMELIYDNPVCTIDKFKDQPKVGRDSSLTMESLTMRQELIIEKLSALQVKVANIASKMGVTLQDSLTATTTASLTSGLKAGIVHDVVVHADPRRPPYSLRALYNALSLTTTVCRRVHRHSSVKEISEKLLQFWGNIDNDKRRGSVVCLTLVWRQTGDSPAALLPALYVNPIAASQVVGEHNIGRYLTRLTDVVTGPSSLYESPSSPVFMTRVDEMLEQCHARLMLGTNKEQACFLREVNASLAKESFVAGSNFSLADLVLLSGLIQLRMLESSLPNVQKWSKQCLAHQLCKNLI
;
A
#
# COMPACT_ATOMS: atom_id res chain seq x y z
N MET A 1 19.57 -31.31 42.24
CA MET A 1 19.78 -29.85 42.21
C MET A 1 19.92 -29.45 40.76
N ASP A 2 19.30 -28.32 40.39
CA ASP A 2 19.49 -27.75 39.06
C ASP A 2 20.96 -27.31 38.87
N LEU A 3 21.47 -27.37 37.64
CA LEU A 3 22.87 -27.07 37.33
C LEU A 3 23.25 -25.63 37.75
N GLN A 4 22.29 -24.69 37.66
CA GLN A 4 22.45 -23.32 38.11
C GLN A 4 22.68 -23.22 39.64
N GLN A 5 21.90 -23.97 40.43
CA GLN A 5 22.09 -24.03 41.88
C GLN A 5 23.40 -24.70 42.28
N GLN A 6 23.82 -25.73 41.54
CA GLN A 6 25.12 -26.39 41.77
C GLN A 6 26.28 -25.43 41.54
N ILE A 7 26.22 -24.63 40.47
CA ILE A 7 27.22 -23.59 40.17
C ILE A 7 27.25 -22.52 41.26
N LEU A 8 26.08 -22.03 41.70
CA LEU A 8 26.01 -21.04 42.80
C LEU A 8 26.58 -21.61 44.12
N HIS A 9 26.25 -22.86 44.49
CA HIS A 9 26.83 -23.49 45.68
C HIS A 9 28.33 -23.76 45.57
N SER A 10 28.82 -24.09 44.38
CA SER A 10 30.26 -24.24 44.15
C SER A 10 30.99 -22.90 44.20
N LEU A 11 30.36 -21.83 43.70
CA LEU A 11 30.90 -20.47 43.77
C LEU A 11 30.87 -19.92 45.21
N ASP A 12 29.90 -20.33 46.02
CA ASP A 12 29.84 -19.98 47.44
C ASP A 12 31.07 -20.51 48.20
N LYS A 13 31.50 -21.74 47.88
CA LYS A 13 32.68 -22.41 48.47
C LYS A 13 34.02 -21.99 47.87
N CYS A 14 34.05 -21.72 46.57
CA CYS A 14 35.23 -21.36 45.81
C CYS A 14 34.97 -20.00 45.16
N ASP A 15 35.43 -18.91 45.77
CA ASP A 15 35.14 -17.51 45.36
C ASP A 15 35.33 -17.19 43.87
N THR A 16 36.04 -18.05 43.13
CA THR A 16 36.14 -18.02 41.67
C THR A 16 35.97 -19.42 41.08
N LEU A 17 35.18 -19.53 40.01
CA LEU A 17 34.92 -20.76 39.29
C LEU A 17 35.32 -20.62 37.82
N TYR A 18 36.15 -21.54 37.33
CA TYR A 18 36.53 -21.64 35.92
C TYR A 18 35.66 -22.68 35.23
N SER A 19 34.90 -22.28 34.20
CA SER A 19 33.90 -23.16 33.57
C SER A 19 34.50 -24.45 33.01
N HIS A 20 35.72 -24.40 32.46
CA HIS A 20 36.40 -25.57 31.92
C HIS A 20 36.85 -26.54 33.02
N GLN A 21 37.50 -26.05 34.08
CA GLN A 21 37.91 -26.89 35.22
C GLN A 21 36.69 -27.51 35.90
N TYR A 22 35.62 -26.74 36.04
CA TYR A 22 34.36 -27.21 36.60
C TYR A 22 33.73 -28.31 35.73
N ALA A 23 33.75 -28.17 34.40
CA ALA A 23 33.30 -29.20 33.46
C ALA A 23 34.10 -30.50 33.62
N THR A 24 35.42 -30.41 33.72
CA THR A 24 36.30 -31.56 33.92
C THR A 24 36.04 -32.25 35.27
N CYS A 25 35.89 -31.49 36.35
CA CYS A 25 35.61 -32.04 37.69
C CYS A 25 34.23 -32.69 37.79
N THR A 26 33.22 -32.14 37.11
CA THR A 26 31.84 -32.63 37.15
C THR A 26 31.52 -33.67 36.08
N LYS A 27 32.44 -33.91 35.13
CA LYS A 27 32.25 -34.74 33.94
C LYS A 27 31.00 -34.34 33.12
N LEU A 28 30.63 -33.07 33.17
CA LEU A 28 29.51 -32.51 32.40
C LEU A 28 30.03 -31.80 31.16
N ASP A 29 29.21 -31.83 30.10
CA ASP A 29 29.51 -31.11 28.86
C ASP A 29 29.64 -29.60 29.13
N HIS A 30 30.76 -29.03 28.67
CA HIS A 30 31.10 -27.61 28.85
C HIS A 30 29.98 -26.70 28.31
N GLN A 31 29.32 -27.07 27.22
CA GLN A 31 28.23 -26.27 26.65
C GLN A 31 27.03 -26.13 27.58
N LYS A 32 26.71 -27.17 28.36
CA LYS A 32 25.61 -27.12 29.34
C LYS A 32 25.95 -26.17 30.49
N ILE A 33 27.20 -26.18 30.94
CA ILE A 33 27.69 -25.28 31.99
C ILE A 33 27.69 -23.84 31.50
N VAL A 34 28.14 -23.59 30.27
CA VAL A 34 28.08 -22.25 29.64
C VAL A 34 26.65 -21.74 29.54
N GLY A 35 25.70 -22.60 29.13
CA GLY A 35 24.27 -22.25 29.09
C GLY A 35 23.71 -21.87 30.47
N ALA A 36 24.12 -22.60 31.52
CA ALA A 36 23.73 -22.27 32.90
C ALA A 36 24.35 -20.96 33.40
N ILE A 37 25.64 -20.70 33.12
CA ILE A 37 26.32 -19.45 33.47
C ILE A 37 25.64 -18.25 32.79
N LYS A 38 25.34 -18.33 31.48
CA LYS A 38 24.62 -17.26 30.76
C LYS A 38 23.21 -17.02 31.31
N SER A 39 22.55 -18.08 31.76
CA SER A 39 21.24 -17.95 32.41
C SER A 39 21.36 -17.22 33.74
N LEU A 40 22.37 -17.54 34.55
CA LEU A 40 22.66 -16.83 35.81
C LEU A 40 23.07 -15.37 35.59
N GLU A 41 23.85 -15.08 34.54
CA GLU A 41 24.19 -13.72 34.12
C GLU A 41 22.95 -12.91 33.71
N SER A 42 21.96 -13.55 33.08
CA SER A 42 20.70 -12.89 32.69
C SER A 42 19.81 -12.50 33.88
N LEU A 43 20.05 -13.06 35.06
CA LEU A 43 19.33 -12.74 36.31
C LEU A 43 19.86 -11.48 37.01
N GLY A 44 20.84 -10.78 36.41
CA GLY A 44 21.39 -9.52 36.93
C GLY A 44 22.78 -9.70 37.55
N ASN A 45 23.07 -8.92 38.59
CA ASN A 45 24.41 -8.86 39.21
C ASN A 45 24.65 -9.98 40.25
N ILE A 46 24.05 -11.16 40.06
CA ILE A 46 24.24 -12.33 40.94
C ILE A 46 25.66 -12.89 40.77
N ILE A 47 26.15 -12.94 39.53
CA ILE A 47 27.49 -13.40 39.19
C ILE A 47 28.17 -12.38 38.27
N SER A 48 29.49 -12.23 38.41
CA SER A 48 30.33 -11.49 37.48
C SER A 48 31.05 -12.47 36.58
N VAL A 49 30.89 -12.33 35.26
CA VAL A 49 31.46 -13.25 34.29
C VAL A 49 32.48 -12.52 33.41
N THR A 50 33.69 -13.05 33.33
CA THR A 50 34.71 -12.60 32.37
C THR A 50 35.07 -13.76 31.44
N GLN A 51 35.02 -13.52 30.13
CA GLN A 51 35.39 -14.50 29.13
C GLN A 51 36.89 -14.41 28.78
N ALA A 52 37.54 -15.57 28.68
CA ALA A 52 38.90 -15.70 28.17
C ALA A 52 38.89 -16.76 27.05
N THR A 53 39.45 -16.42 25.89
CA THR A 53 39.54 -17.35 24.76
C THR A 53 40.96 -17.88 24.66
N HIS A 54 41.10 -19.19 24.78
CA HIS A 54 42.35 -19.90 24.51
C HIS A 54 42.29 -20.50 23.12
N LYS A 55 43.25 -20.15 22.28
CA LYS A 55 43.38 -20.68 20.92
C LYS A 55 44.38 -21.82 20.95
N SER A 56 43.96 -23.01 20.55
CA SER A 56 44.84 -24.16 20.36
C SER A 56 44.75 -24.66 18.92
N TRP A 57 45.77 -25.40 18.51
CA TRP A 57 45.79 -26.08 17.22
C TRP A 57 45.54 -27.57 17.45
N GLU A 58 44.59 -28.12 16.72
CA GLU A 58 44.30 -29.56 16.70
C GLU A 58 44.51 -30.10 15.28
N CYS A 59 45.00 -31.33 15.17
CA CYS A 59 45.01 -32.04 13.90
C CYS A 59 43.57 -32.43 13.49
N THR A 60 43.27 -32.39 12.20
CA THR A 60 42.06 -33.01 11.65
C THR A 60 42.22 -34.52 11.58
N GLU A 61 41.15 -35.27 11.29
CA GLU A 61 41.24 -36.73 11.11
C GLU A 61 42.33 -37.12 10.11
N GLU A 62 42.36 -36.45 8.95
CA GLU A 62 43.41 -36.62 7.94
C GLU A 62 44.81 -36.20 8.46
N GLY A 63 44.89 -35.16 9.29
CA GLY A 63 46.15 -34.74 9.93
C GLY A 63 46.67 -35.75 10.96
N VAL A 64 45.78 -36.44 11.67
CA VAL A 64 46.12 -37.53 12.60
C VAL A 64 46.64 -38.74 11.81
N ASP A 65 45.98 -39.10 10.72
CA ASP A 65 46.44 -40.18 9.83
C ASP A 65 47.83 -39.88 9.27
N ILE A 66 48.09 -38.65 8.82
CA ILE A 66 49.42 -38.25 8.35
C ILE A 66 50.45 -38.27 9.47
N ALA A 67 50.07 -37.87 10.69
CA ALA A 67 50.95 -37.97 11.85
C ALA A 67 51.33 -39.42 12.15
N SER A 68 50.41 -40.39 12.02
CA SER A 68 50.70 -41.81 12.29
C SER A 68 51.47 -42.49 11.15
N ASP A 69 50.99 -42.42 9.90
CA ASP A 69 51.52 -43.25 8.79
C ASP A 69 52.29 -42.45 7.71
N GLY A 70 52.55 -41.16 7.94
CA GLY A 70 53.34 -40.30 7.06
C GLY A 70 52.50 -39.53 6.05
N SER A 71 53.08 -38.55 5.38
CA SER A 71 52.40 -37.68 4.40
C SER A 71 52.09 -38.40 3.10
N HIS A 72 51.04 -37.95 2.41
CA HIS A 72 50.55 -38.57 1.16
C HIS A 72 51.63 -38.62 0.09
N GLU A 73 52.46 -37.59 0.01
CA GLU A 73 53.62 -37.52 -0.87
C GLU A 73 54.67 -38.60 -0.53
N VAL A 74 55.00 -38.82 0.74
CA VAL A 74 55.97 -39.86 1.16
C VAL A 74 55.40 -41.27 0.96
N ARG A 75 54.12 -41.48 1.28
CA ARG A 75 53.41 -42.75 1.02
C ARG A 75 53.39 -43.08 -0.46
N LEU A 76 53.15 -42.10 -1.32
CA LEU A 76 53.19 -42.27 -2.77
C LEU A 76 54.59 -42.70 -3.22
N VAL A 77 55.65 -41.99 -2.82
CA VAL A 77 57.01 -42.34 -3.26
C VAL A 77 57.45 -43.71 -2.75
N LYS A 78 57.12 -44.09 -1.51
CA LYS A 78 57.39 -45.45 -0.97
C LYS A 78 56.64 -46.55 -1.72
N SER A 79 55.47 -46.24 -2.30
CA SER A 79 54.67 -47.21 -3.06
C SER A 79 55.09 -47.36 -4.52
N LEU A 80 55.99 -46.51 -5.04
CA LEU A 80 56.47 -46.55 -6.41
C LEU A 80 57.62 -47.55 -6.57
N PRO A 81 57.55 -48.51 -7.51
CA PRO A 81 58.69 -49.34 -7.88
C PRO A 81 59.75 -48.54 -8.64
N ALA A 82 60.96 -49.06 -8.76
CA ALA A 82 62.08 -48.39 -9.45
C ALA A 82 61.76 -48.03 -10.92
N GLU A 83 60.89 -48.79 -11.57
CA GLU A 83 60.43 -48.56 -12.96
C GLU A 83 59.27 -47.54 -13.08
N GLY A 84 58.75 -47.06 -11.95
CA GLY A 84 57.63 -46.11 -11.88
C GLY A 84 56.24 -46.71 -12.16
N ARG A 85 55.19 -45.89 -11.99
CA ARG A 85 53.81 -46.22 -12.35
C ARG A 85 53.22 -45.16 -13.27
N THR A 86 52.21 -45.53 -14.07
CA THR A 86 51.52 -44.57 -14.94
C THR A 86 50.66 -43.59 -14.11
N VAL A 87 50.45 -42.38 -14.64
CA VAL A 87 49.61 -41.36 -13.97
C VAL A 87 48.17 -41.85 -13.79
N SER A 88 47.65 -42.66 -14.71
CA SER A 88 46.33 -43.28 -14.62
C SER A 88 46.22 -44.27 -13.46
N ASP A 89 47.22 -45.15 -13.27
CA ASP A 89 47.20 -46.14 -12.19
C ASP A 89 47.29 -45.50 -10.81
N ILE A 90 48.06 -44.42 -10.68
CA ILE A 90 48.19 -43.67 -9.43
C ILE A 90 46.87 -42.97 -9.07
N LYS A 91 46.14 -42.45 -10.07
CA LYS A 91 44.84 -41.81 -9.84
C LYS A 91 43.77 -42.78 -9.36
N THR A 92 43.79 -44.02 -9.85
CA THR A 92 42.78 -45.03 -9.50
C THR A 92 43.06 -45.68 -8.14
N ASN A 93 44.34 -45.92 -7.81
CA ASN A 93 44.71 -46.77 -6.67
C ASN A 93 45.23 -45.99 -5.44
N PHE A 94 45.39 -44.66 -5.52
CA PHE A 94 45.91 -43.87 -4.42
C PHE A 94 44.98 -42.72 -4.03
N PRO A 95 44.48 -42.66 -2.77
CA PRO A 95 43.66 -41.56 -2.30
C PRO A 95 44.47 -40.25 -2.30
N ASN A 96 43.86 -39.13 -2.69
CA ASN A 96 44.52 -37.82 -2.83
C ASN A 96 45.74 -37.79 -3.79
N SER A 97 45.76 -38.71 -4.76
CA SER A 97 46.80 -38.88 -5.80
C SER A 97 47.24 -37.59 -6.49
N ASN A 98 46.32 -36.71 -6.89
CA ASN A 98 46.65 -35.44 -7.56
C ASN A 98 47.52 -34.54 -6.68
N PHE A 99 47.24 -34.48 -5.37
CA PHE A 99 47.98 -33.68 -4.42
C PHE A 99 49.35 -34.32 -4.13
N ALA A 100 49.37 -35.62 -3.83
CA ALA A 100 50.59 -36.37 -3.55
C ALA A 100 51.61 -36.29 -4.70
N MET A 101 51.15 -36.42 -5.95
CA MET A 101 51.98 -36.27 -7.15
C MET A 101 52.54 -34.85 -7.29
N GLY A 102 51.70 -33.83 -7.09
CA GLY A 102 52.12 -32.42 -7.20
C GLY A 102 53.14 -32.02 -6.15
N ALA A 103 52.95 -32.44 -4.90
CA ALA A 103 53.87 -32.19 -3.79
C ALA A 103 55.20 -32.94 -3.96
N ALA A 104 55.15 -34.23 -4.34
CA ALA A 104 56.34 -35.03 -4.59
C ALA A 104 57.18 -34.48 -5.77
N MET A 105 56.55 -33.97 -6.83
CA MET A 105 57.26 -33.29 -7.93
C MET A 105 57.88 -31.97 -7.50
N LYS A 106 57.16 -31.17 -6.70
CA LYS A 106 57.66 -29.88 -6.17
C LYS A 106 58.90 -30.06 -5.29
N ASN A 107 58.93 -31.10 -4.47
CA ASN A 107 60.06 -31.46 -3.62
C ASN A 107 61.17 -32.23 -4.36
N LYS A 108 61.01 -32.46 -5.68
CA LYS A 108 61.94 -33.21 -6.54
C LYS A 108 62.16 -34.67 -6.11
N TRP A 109 61.21 -35.27 -5.40
CA TRP A 109 61.28 -36.66 -4.97
C TRP A 109 60.89 -37.65 -6.07
N VAL A 110 60.13 -37.20 -7.06
CA VAL A 110 59.75 -37.97 -8.25
C VAL A 110 60.00 -37.17 -9.53
N LYS A 111 60.28 -37.88 -10.63
CA LYS A 111 60.46 -37.32 -11.97
C LYS A 111 59.44 -37.94 -12.93
N LYS A 112 58.96 -37.16 -13.89
CA LYS A 112 58.06 -37.63 -14.95
C LYS A 112 58.87 -38.05 -16.17
N GLU A 113 58.73 -39.30 -16.60
CA GLU A 113 59.30 -39.82 -17.84
C GLU A 113 58.17 -40.39 -18.70
N GLY A 114 57.81 -39.67 -19.77
CA GLY A 114 56.63 -39.98 -20.59
C GLY A 114 55.32 -39.92 -19.78
N GLU A 115 54.57 -41.01 -19.78
CA GLU A 115 53.33 -41.17 -18.99
C GLU A 115 53.55 -41.76 -17.59
N LYS A 116 54.80 -42.02 -17.20
CA LYS A 116 55.17 -42.64 -15.91
C LYS A 116 55.79 -41.65 -14.94
N ILE A 117 55.56 -41.87 -13.65
CA ILE A 117 56.21 -41.17 -12.54
C ILE A 117 57.19 -42.14 -11.88
N ILE A 118 58.47 -41.79 -11.84
CA ILE A 118 59.56 -42.57 -11.25
C ILE A 118 60.14 -41.87 -9.99
N PRO A 119 60.60 -42.61 -8.98
CA PRO A 119 61.32 -42.03 -7.84
C PRO A 119 62.68 -41.48 -8.26
N ALA A 120 63.04 -40.28 -7.77
CA ALA A 120 64.29 -39.58 -8.13
C ALA A 120 65.34 -39.57 -7.00
N VAL A 121 64.96 -39.91 -5.78
CA VAL A 121 65.82 -39.86 -4.57
C VAL A 121 65.62 -41.14 -3.74
N SER A 122 66.67 -41.65 -3.11
CA SER A 122 66.65 -42.88 -2.30
C SER A 122 66.30 -42.68 -0.82
N ALA A 123 66.40 -41.45 -0.30
CA ALA A 123 66.08 -41.09 1.09
C ALA A 123 65.20 -39.82 1.12
N ILE A 124 64.14 -39.84 1.94
CA ILE A 124 63.14 -38.78 2.02
C ILE A 124 62.87 -38.46 3.49
N GLU A 125 62.89 -37.19 3.84
CA GLU A 125 62.52 -36.69 5.17
C GLU A 125 61.09 -36.14 5.14
N ASP A 126 60.24 -36.65 6.03
CA ASP A 126 58.82 -36.27 6.11
C ASP A 126 58.61 -35.13 7.11
N GLU A 127 59.02 -33.91 6.73
CA GLU A 127 58.85 -32.73 7.58
C GLU A 127 57.38 -32.49 7.97
N VAL A 128 56.44 -32.83 7.09
CA VAL A 128 55.00 -32.69 7.34
C VAL A 128 54.54 -33.61 8.46
N GLN A 129 55.00 -34.86 8.48
CA GLN A 129 54.72 -35.79 9.59
C GLN A 129 55.35 -35.31 10.90
N VAL A 130 56.57 -34.78 10.88
CA VAL A 130 57.24 -34.26 12.09
C VAL A 130 56.45 -33.08 12.68
N HIS A 131 56.03 -32.13 11.86
CA HIS A 131 55.25 -30.99 12.30
C HIS A 131 53.86 -31.38 12.83
N LEU A 132 53.17 -32.32 12.18
CA LEU A 132 51.86 -32.79 12.64
C LEU A 132 51.95 -33.63 13.92
N LYS A 133 53.03 -34.40 14.12
CA LYS A 133 53.32 -35.06 15.41
C LYS A 133 53.55 -34.04 16.52
N ALA A 134 54.29 -32.96 16.24
CA ALA A 134 54.52 -31.89 17.21
C ALA A 134 53.24 -31.12 17.58
N ILE A 135 52.32 -30.91 16.62
CA ILE A 135 51.02 -30.29 16.88
C ILE A 135 50.12 -31.24 17.69
N SER A 136 50.11 -32.54 17.37
CA SER A 136 49.33 -33.56 18.08
C SER A 136 49.80 -33.77 19.54
N SER A 137 51.10 -33.62 19.81
CA SER A 137 51.68 -33.73 21.17
C SER A 137 51.55 -32.46 22.00
N GLY A 138 50.87 -31.41 21.50
CA GLY A 138 50.66 -30.15 22.22
C GLY A 138 51.83 -29.15 22.12
N ALA A 139 52.85 -29.43 21.31
CA ALA A 139 53.99 -28.55 21.05
C ALA A 139 53.80 -27.69 19.79
N ALA A 140 52.57 -27.23 19.52
CA ALA A 140 52.22 -26.49 18.30
C ALA A 140 52.99 -25.16 18.11
N ASP A 141 53.56 -24.61 19.18
CA ASP A 141 54.39 -23.39 19.15
C ASP A 141 55.76 -23.62 18.50
N THR A 142 56.22 -24.87 18.41
CA THR A 142 57.49 -25.23 17.75
C THR A 142 57.41 -25.19 16.22
N VAL A 143 56.20 -25.12 15.66
CA VAL A 143 55.98 -25.05 14.20
C VAL A 143 55.86 -23.58 13.77
N PRO A 144 56.58 -23.13 12.72
CA PRO A 144 56.45 -21.75 12.22
C PRO A 144 55.03 -21.40 11.75
N GLU A 145 54.56 -20.18 12.04
CA GLU A 145 53.21 -19.71 11.65
C GLU A 145 52.93 -19.79 10.14
N LYS A 146 53.94 -19.54 9.31
CA LYS A 146 53.84 -19.65 7.85
C LYS A 146 53.47 -21.08 7.40
N ILE A 147 53.97 -22.08 8.13
CA ILE A 147 53.71 -23.50 7.87
C ILE A 147 52.33 -23.89 8.43
N LYS A 148 51.95 -23.41 9.62
CA LYS A 148 50.58 -23.59 10.15
C LYS A 148 49.52 -23.04 9.18
N ALA A 149 49.76 -21.88 8.57
CA ALA A 149 48.86 -21.29 7.58
C ALA A 149 48.70 -22.19 6.33
N GLU A 150 49.78 -22.83 5.88
CA GLU A 150 49.75 -23.80 4.79
C GLU A 150 48.94 -25.05 5.17
N TYR A 151 49.19 -25.62 6.35
CA TYR A 151 48.48 -26.81 6.84
C TYR A 151 46.99 -26.55 7.09
N LYS A 152 46.63 -25.35 7.54
CA LYS A 152 45.24 -24.90 7.63
C LYS A 152 44.59 -24.83 6.25
N LYS A 153 45.28 -24.29 5.23
CA LYS A 153 44.78 -24.27 3.84
C LYS A 153 44.62 -25.68 3.26
N ARG A 154 45.51 -26.60 3.64
CA ARG A 154 45.47 -28.04 3.30
C ARG A 154 44.46 -28.84 4.11
N LYS A 155 43.76 -28.23 5.08
CA LYS A 155 42.80 -28.90 5.99
C LYS A 155 43.41 -30.00 6.87
N LEU A 156 44.72 -29.95 7.15
CA LEU A 156 45.42 -30.92 8.01
C LEU A 156 45.37 -30.56 9.50
N ILE A 157 45.22 -29.26 9.79
CA ILE A 157 45.04 -28.75 11.14
C ILE A 157 43.84 -27.79 11.15
N LYS A 158 43.18 -27.72 12.30
CA LYS A 158 42.12 -26.77 12.60
C LYS A 158 42.53 -25.98 13.85
N GLN A 159 42.14 -24.72 13.87
CA GLN A 159 42.27 -23.89 15.05
C GLN A 159 41.00 -24.08 15.89
N VAL A 160 41.16 -24.47 17.15
CA VAL A 160 40.06 -24.64 18.10
C VAL A 160 40.14 -23.50 19.11
N ASP A 161 39.09 -22.70 19.13
CA ASP A 161 38.97 -21.57 20.04
C ASP A 161 38.14 -22.05 21.26
N LEU A 162 38.83 -22.42 22.34
CA LEU A 162 38.18 -22.77 23.60
C LEU A 162 37.88 -21.51 24.39
N THR A 163 36.60 -21.16 24.48
CA THR A 163 36.14 -20.05 25.33
C THR A 163 35.87 -20.54 26.74
N VAL A 164 36.65 -20.03 27.69
CA VAL A 164 36.53 -20.31 29.13
C VAL A 164 35.88 -19.10 29.80
N PHE A 165 34.92 -19.35 30.67
CA PHE A 165 34.24 -18.33 31.46
C PHE A 165 34.76 -18.40 32.89
N VAL A 166 35.30 -17.28 33.36
CA VAL A 166 35.70 -17.09 34.76
C VAL A 166 34.53 -16.42 35.48
N VAL A 167 33.93 -17.14 36.40
CA VAL A 167 32.75 -16.71 37.16
C VAL A 167 33.19 -16.32 38.56
N LYS A 168 32.79 -15.13 39.00
CA LYS A 168 33.02 -14.59 40.35
C LYS A 168 31.69 -14.19 40.99
N LYS A 169 31.67 -14.07 42.32
CA LYS A 169 30.52 -13.55 43.06
C LYS A 169 30.22 -12.11 42.60
N GLY A 170 28.97 -11.85 42.23
CA GLY A 170 28.49 -10.51 41.94
C GLY A 170 28.03 -9.78 43.20
N ASN A 171 27.61 -8.52 43.07
CA ASN A 171 27.20 -7.68 44.20
C ASN A 171 25.91 -8.18 44.89
N GLU A 172 25.08 -8.94 44.17
CA GLU A 172 23.79 -9.46 44.65
C GLU A 172 23.82 -11.00 44.72
N PHE A 173 24.98 -11.57 45.08
CA PHE A 173 25.16 -13.02 45.12
C PHE A 173 24.19 -13.69 46.12
N THR A 174 23.43 -14.66 45.63
CA THR A 174 22.50 -15.48 46.42
C THR A 174 22.55 -16.93 45.96
N THR A 175 22.30 -17.87 46.87
CA THR A 175 22.26 -19.31 46.57
C THR A 175 20.87 -19.79 46.13
N SER A 176 19.83 -18.97 46.30
CA SER A 176 18.45 -19.28 45.92
C SER A 176 17.96 -18.38 44.77
N ILE A 177 17.61 -18.98 43.64
CA ILE A 177 17.06 -18.29 42.48
C ILE A 177 15.56 -18.06 42.69
N VAL A 178 15.14 -16.81 42.83
CA VAL A 178 13.71 -16.45 42.83
C VAL A 178 13.25 -16.34 41.38
N LYS A 179 12.28 -17.18 40.98
CA LYS A 179 11.67 -17.07 39.64
C LYS A 179 10.83 -15.80 39.58
N GLN A 180 11.21 -14.88 38.69
CA GLN A 180 10.42 -13.68 38.39
C GLN A 180 9.24 -14.04 37.49
N ASP A 181 8.07 -13.47 37.75
CA ASP A 181 6.90 -13.63 36.90
C ASP A 181 7.04 -12.81 35.60
N ALA A 182 6.57 -13.35 34.48
CA ALA A 182 6.78 -12.75 33.15
C ALA A 182 5.70 -11.71 32.78
N GLU A 183 4.46 -11.94 33.21
CA GLU A 183 3.30 -11.11 32.87
C GLU A 183 2.41 -10.90 34.10
N LEU A 184 1.69 -9.78 34.10
CA LEU A 184 0.69 -9.46 35.10
C LEU A 184 -0.62 -10.19 34.73
N THR A 185 -1.13 -11.07 35.58
CA THR A 185 -2.41 -11.74 35.33
C THR A 185 -3.57 -11.05 36.03
N LYS A 186 -4.79 -11.31 35.55
CA LYS A 186 -6.02 -10.77 36.14
C LYS A 186 -6.16 -11.17 37.61
N GLU A 187 -5.87 -12.42 37.94
CA GLU A 187 -5.98 -12.98 39.29
C GLU A 187 -4.97 -12.32 40.25
N MET A 188 -3.78 -11.98 39.76
CA MET A 188 -2.78 -11.24 40.56
C MET A 188 -3.28 -9.84 40.89
N ILE A 189 -3.94 -9.16 39.94
CA ILE A 189 -4.53 -7.82 40.14
C ILE A 189 -5.67 -7.90 41.17
N GLU A 190 -6.57 -8.88 41.03
CA GLU A 190 -7.72 -9.07 41.91
C GLU A 190 -7.31 -9.45 43.34
N SER A 191 -6.27 -10.28 43.50
CA SER A 191 -5.77 -10.73 44.81
C SER A 191 -4.74 -9.79 45.45
N GLY A 192 -4.23 -8.79 44.73
CA GLY A 192 -3.19 -7.88 45.21
C GLY A 192 -1.77 -8.47 45.26
N GLN A 193 -1.58 -9.74 44.89
CA GLN A 193 -0.29 -10.45 44.94
C GLN A 193 0.79 -9.83 44.07
N TRP A 194 0.43 -9.01 43.07
CA TRP A 194 1.38 -8.34 42.20
C TRP A 194 2.29 -7.33 42.94
N LYS A 195 1.88 -6.84 44.11
CA LYS A 195 2.66 -5.86 44.88
C LYS A 195 3.91 -6.46 45.50
N ASP A 196 3.84 -7.73 45.88
CA ASP A 196 4.90 -8.44 46.62
C ASP A 196 5.79 -9.30 45.71
N LYS A 197 5.47 -9.35 44.42
CA LYS A 197 6.19 -10.15 43.42
C LYS A 197 7.10 -9.31 42.53
N THR A 198 8.22 -9.90 42.13
CA THR A 198 9.18 -9.30 41.20
C THR A 198 8.94 -9.80 39.78
N PHE A 199 8.84 -8.88 38.83
CA PHE A 199 8.58 -9.16 37.42
C PHE A 199 9.85 -9.08 36.58
N LYS A 200 9.90 -9.87 35.51
CA LYS A 200 10.99 -9.79 34.54
C LYS A 200 10.94 -8.44 33.81
N PRO A 201 12.06 -7.70 33.70
CA PRO A 201 12.07 -6.42 32.98
C PRO A 201 11.75 -6.62 31.50
N PHE A 202 10.85 -5.78 30.98
CA PHE A 202 10.46 -5.83 29.57
C PHE A 202 11.57 -5.31 28.66
N ASN A 203 11.86 -6.04 27.58
CA ASN A 203 12.89 -5.64 26.63
C ASN A 203 12.35 -4.59 25.64
N PHE A 204 12.51 -3.31 25.98
CA PHE A 204 12.14 -2.18 25.11
C PHE A 204 12.98 -2.07 23.82
N LYS A 205 14.07 -2.83 23.69
CA LYS A 205 14.89 -2.85 22.46
C LYS A 205 14.35 -3.83 21.42
N ALA A 206 13.46 -4.75 21.81
CA ALA A 206 12.83 -5.65 20.87
C ALA A 206 11.71 -4.92 20.11
N LYS A 207 11.55 -5.24 18.82
CA LYS A 207 10.33 -4.85 18.10
C LYS A 207 9.14 -5.53 18.79
N GLY A 208 8.08 -4.79 19.06
CA GLY A 208 6.83 -5.35 19.57
C GLY A 208 6.27 -6.42 18.63
N ARG A 209 5.30 -7.22 19.08
CA ARG A 209 4.60 -8.15 18.18
C ARG A 209 3.97 -7.35 17.03
N VAL A 210 4.56 -7.46 15.84
CA VAL A 210 4.18 -6.70 14.63
C VAL A 210 2.90 -7.24 13.99
N GLU A 211 2.38 -8.38 14.46
CA GLU A 211 1.21 -9.05 13.87
C GLU A 211 -0.14 -8.42 14.26
N LEU A 212 -0.27 -7.10 14.11
CA LEU A 212 -1.60 -6.52 13.92
C LEU A 212 -2.07 -6.96 12.52
N ARG A 213 -2.92 -7.98 12.47
CA ARG A 213 -3.55 -8.45 11.22
C ARG A 213 -4.48 -7.35 10.70
N ALA A 214 -3.93 -6.45 9.88
CA ALA A 214 -4.64 -5.37 9.22
C ALA A 214 -4.97 -5.76 7.77
N GLY A 215 -5.96 -5.09 7.18
CA GLY A 215 -6.16 -5.15 5.73
C GLY A 215 -5.06 -4.36 5.01
N HIS A 216 -4.57 -4.88 3.89
CA HIS A 216 -3.54 -4.23 3.08
C HIS A 216 -4.08 -3.91 1.68
N LEU A 217 -3.68 -2.76 1.13
CA LEU A 217 -4.01 -2.36 -0.23
C LEU A 217 -2.82 -2.59 -1.14
N HIS A 218 -3.10 -3.06 -2.36
CA HIS A 218 -2.07 -3.29 -3.36
C HIS A 218 -1.35 -1.97 -3.71
N PRO A 219 0.00 -1.91 -3.74
CA PRO A 219 0.75 -0.68 -3.99
C PRO A 219 0.37 0.05 -5.29
N LEU A 220 0.14 -0.71 -6.37
CA LEU A 220 -0.33 -0.16 -7.65
C LEU A 220 -1.73 0.46 -7.53
N MET A 221 -2.64 -0.13 -6.75
CA MET A 221 -4.01 0.41 -6.58
C MET A 221 -4.03 1.67 -5.72
N GLN A 222 -3.11 1.77 -4.76
CA GLN A 222 -2.92 3.01 -4.01
C GLN A 222 -2.45 4.12 -4.95
N LEU A 223 -1.42 3.85 -5.78
CA LEU A 223 -0.94 4.81 -6.77
C LEU A 223 -2.02 5.22 -7.78
N ARG A 224 -2.84 4.25 -8.23
CA ARG A 224 -4.02 4.52 -9.08
C ARG A 224 -4.95 5.53 -8.42
N SER A 225 -5.24 5.34 -7.13
CA SER A 225 -6.14 6.21 -6.36
C SER A 225 -5.59 7.62 -6.24
N GLU A 226 -4.28 7.75 -6.08
CA GLU A 226 -3.60 9.04 -6.03
C GLU A 226 -3.59 9.77 -7.39
N PHE A 227 -3.28 9.06 -8.48
CA PHE A 227 -3.33 9.63 -9.83
C PHE A 227 -4.74 10.10 -10.18
N ARG A 228 -5.74 9.29 -9.83
CA ARG A 228 -7.15 9.65 -9.93
C ARG A 228 -7.45 10.94 -9.18
N GLN A 229 -6.97 11.07 -7.95
CA GLN A 229 -7.14 12.30 -7.15
C GLN A 229 -6.48 13.52 -7.81
N ILE A 230 -5.27 13.40 -8.38
CA ILE A 230 -4.61 14.49 -9.11
C ILE A 230 -5.48 14.99 -10.27
N PHE A 231 -6.04 14.08 -11.06
CA PHE A 231 -6.92 14.46 -12.17
C PHE A 231 -8.16 15.21 -11.69
N LEU A 232 -8.80 14.71 -10.63
CA LEU A 232 -9.96 15.37 -10.02
C LEU A 232 -9.61 16.78 -9.52
N GLU A 233 -8.46 16.96 -8.85
CA GLU A 233 -7.97 18.27 -8.41
C GLU A 233 -7.66 19.22 -9.57
N MET A 234 -7.29 18.69 -10.74
CA MET A 234 -7.06 19.46 -11.96
C MET A 234 -8.35 19.76 -12.75
N GLY A 235 -9.50 19.34 -12.24
CA GLY A 235 -10.83 19.55 -12.84
C GLY A 235 -11.14 18.60 -13.99
N PHE A 236 -10.49 17.44 -14.06
CA PHE A 236 -10.81 16.41 -15.04
C PHE A 236 -11.97 15.53 -14.54
N THR A 237 -12.78 15.06 -15.48
CA THR A 237 -13.90 14.14 -15.25
C THR A 237 -13.51 12.72 -15.65
N GLU A 238 -13.81 11.73 -14.82
CA GLU A 238 -13.47 10.33 -15.08
C GLU A 238 -14.36 9.74 -16.18
N MET A 239 -13.75 9.15 -17.22
CA MET A 239 -14.45 8.49 -18.31
C MET A 239 -14.85 7.06 -17.93
N PRO A 240 -16.02 6.57 -18.38
CA PRO A 240 -16.39 5.18 -18.22
C PRO A 240 -15.56 4.28 -19.15
N THR A 241 -14.84 3.32 -18.57
CA THR A 241 -13.95 2.38 -19.28
C THR A 241 -14.44 0.93 -19.20
N ASN A 242 -15.73 0.72 -18.99
CA ASN A 242 -16.36 -0.58 -18.71
C ASN A 242 -16.47 -1.51 -19.92
N ASN A 243 -15.42 -1.57 -20.75
CA ASN A 243 -15.30 -2.39 -21.95
C ASN A 243 -13.83 -2.82 -22.18
N TYR A 244 -13.51 -4.09 -21.93
CA TYR A 244 -12.19 -4.63 -22.27
C TYR A 244 -12.11 -5.02 -23.75
N VAL A 245 -13.20 -5.56 -24.29
CA VAL A 245 -13.35 -5.81 -25.72
C VAL A 245 -13.78 -4.51 -26.39
N GLU A 246 -13.11 -4.16 -27.47
CA GLU A 246 -13.40 -3.00 -28.29
C GLU A 246 -13.44 -3.41 -29.77
N SER A 247 -14.20 -2.70 -30.59
CA SER A 247 -14.15 -2.92 -32.04
C SER A 247 -12.91 -2.27 -32.63
N ALA A 248 -12.34 -2.88 -33.67
CA ALA A 248 -11.22 -2.31 -34.41
C ALA A 248 -11.55 -0.91 -34.98
N PHE A 249 -12.83 -0.65 -35.26
CA PHE A 249 -13.32 0.68 -35.58
C PHE A 249 -12.99 1.70 -34.49
N TRP A 250 -13.42 1.49 -33.24
CA TRP A 250 -13.19 2.46 -32.16
C TRP A 250 -11.74 2.47 -31.68
N ASN A 251 -11.07 1.32 -31.72
CA ASN A 251 -9.69 1.21 -31.28
C ASN A 251 -8.68 1.76 -32.30
N PHE A 252 -8.97 1.75 -33.60
CA PHE A 252 -8.03 2.20 -34.62
C PHE A 252 -8.63 3.19 -35.63
N ASP A 253 -9.68 2.80 -36.35
CA ASP A 253 -10.19 3.59 -37.49
C ASP A 253 -10.73 4.97 -37.05
N ALA A 254 -11.45 5.03 -35.93
CA ALA A 254 -11.99 6.26 -35.35
C ALA A 254 -10.89 7.24 -34.90
N LEU A 255 -9.70 6.72 -34.60
CA LEU A 255 -8.52 7.52 -34.27
C LEU A 255 -7.78 8.02 -35.51
N PHE A 256 -8.24 7.70 -36.72
CA PHE A 256 -7.48 7.96 -37.95
C PHE A 256 -6.17 7.15 -38.02
N GLN A 257 -6.13 5.94 -37.46
CA GLN A 257 -5.02 5.01 -37.66
C GLN A 257 -5.32 4.08 -38.86
N PRO A 258 -4.43 3.97 -39.87
CA PRO A 258 -4.72 3.24 -41.10
C PRO A 258 -4.86 1.73 -40.89
N GLN A 259 -5.60 1.05 -41.77
CA GLN A 259 -5.84 -0.40 -41.68
C GLN A 259 -4.59 -1.25 -41.90
N GLN A 260 -3.65 -0.79 -42.72
CA GLN A 260 -2.36 -1.46 -42.91
C GLN A 260 -1.32 -1.17 -41.80
N HIS A 261 -1.71 -0.52 -40.68
CA HIS A 261 -0.76 -0.19 -39.63
C HIS A 261 -0.29 -1.46 -38.88
N PRO A 262 1.02 -1.66 -38.65
CA PRO A 262 1.57 -2.89 -38.05
C PRO A 262 1.00 -3.20 -36.66
N ALA A 263 0.70 -2.17 -35.86
CA ALA A 263 0.03 -2.37 -34.57
C ALA A 263 -1.35 -3.08 -34.66
N ARG A 264 -1.96 -3.21 -35.84
CA ARG A 264 -3.19 -3.99 -36.07
C ARG A 264 -2.90 -5.46 -36.37
N ASP A 265 -1.65 -5.86 -36.55
CA ASP A 265 -1.29 -7.24 -36.83
C ASP A 265 -1.55 -8.11 -35.59
N ALA A 266 -1.86 -9.39 -35.82
CA ALA A 266 -2.09 -10.36 -34.75
C ALA A 266 -0.85 -10.58 -33.86
N GLN A 267 0.33 -10.18 -34.33
CA GLN A 267 1.56 -10.21 -33.54
C GLN A 267 1.58 -9.14 -32.44
N ASP A 268 0.86 -8.01 -32.62
CA ASP A 268 0.84 -6.90 -31.65
C ASP A 268 -0.50 -6.78 -30.91
N THR A 269 -1.60 -7.24 -31.52
CA THR A 269 -2.96 -7.09 -31.00
C THR A 269 -3.66 -8.43 -30.76
N PHE A 270 -4.31 -8.56 -29.61
CA PHE A 270 -5.17 -9.71 -29.30
C PHE A 270 -6.56 -9.53 -29.94
N TYR A 271 -6.81 -10.22 -31.05
CA TYR A 271 -8.14 -10.35 -31.62
C TYR A 271 -8.99 -11.35 -30.85
N VAL A 272 -10.28 -11.07 -30.75
CA VAL A 272 -11.24 -11.91 -30.03
C VAL A 272 -11.80 -12.97 -30.97
N ALA A 273 -11.83 -14.22 -30.53
CA ALA A 273 -12.45 -15.32 -31.27
C ALA A 273 -13.98 -15.37 -31.08
N ASP A 274 -14.46 -15.03 -29.87
CA ASP A 274 -15.89 -14.96 -29.54
C ASP A 274 -16.14 -13.84 -28.50
N PRO A 275 -16.94 -12.81 -28.81
CA PRO A 275 -17.54 -12.51 -30.11
C PRO A 275 -16.50 -11.93 -31.10
N ALA A 276 -16.31 -12.55 -32.27
CA ALA A 276 -15.32 -12.12 -33.26
C ALA A 276 -15.65 -10.78 -33.94
N THR A 277 -16.92 -10.49 -34.14
CA THR A 277 -17.39 -9.30 -34.83
C THR A 277 -18.26 -8.43 -33.94
N THR A 278 -18.16 -7.12 -34.13
CA THR A 278 -19.00 -6.14 -33.44
C THR A 278 -20.40 -6.12 -34.04
N ILE A 279 -21.40 -5.84 -33.21
CA ILE A 279 -22.81 -5.84 -33.63
C ILE A 279 -23.16 -4.51 -34.31
N GLU A 280 -22.77 -3.40 -33.69
CA GLU A 280 -23.23 -2.08 -34.11
C GLU A 280 -22.12 -1.03 -33.98
N VAL A 281 -22.03 -0.20 -35.01
CA VAL A 281 -21.21 1.02 -35.08
C VAL A 281 -22.09 2.10 -35.70
N PRO A 282 -22.03 3.38 -35.24
CA PRO A 282 -22.86 4.44 -35.83
C PRO A 282 -22.56 4.60 -37.33
N GLU A 283 -23.53 4.23 -38.18
CA GLU A 283 -23.34 4.12 -39.63
C GLU A 283 -22.91 5.46 -40.26
N ASP A 284 -23.57 6.55 -39.87
CA ASP A 284 -23.26 7.89 -40.39
C ASP A 284 -21.82 8.30 -40.07
N TYR A 285 -21.32 7.97 -38.88
CA TYR A 285 -19.95 8.24 -38.49
C TYR A 285 -18.97 7.34 -39.24
N LEU A 286 -19.28 6.04 -39.37
CA LEU A 286 -18.48 5.08 -40.12
C LEU A 286 -18.28 5.52 -41.58
N GLN A 287 -19.33 6.00 -42.25
CA GLN A 287 -19.21 6.49 -43.63
C GLN A 287 -18.32 7.73 -43.74
N ARG A 288 -18.37 8.65 -42.78
CA ARG A 288 -17.48 9.82 -42.73
C ARG A 288 -16.03 9.40 -42.47
N VAL A 289 -15.79 8.45 -41.58
CA VAL A 289 -14.47 7.87 -41.30
C VAL A 289 -13.93 7.19 -42.57
N LYS A 290 -14.71 6.30 -43.20
CA LYS A 290 -14.37 5.63 -44.46
C LYS A 290 -13.91 6.63 -45.52
N LYS A 291 -14.72 7.68 -45.78
CA LYS A 291 -14.40 8.73 -46.76
C LYS A 291 -13.09 9.46 -46.45
N THR A 292 -12.90 9.83 -45.18
CA THR A 292 -11.73 10.60 -44.74
C THR A 292 -10.45 9.75 -44.80
N HIS A 293 -10.54 8.46 -44.47
CA HIS A 293 -9.43 7.51 -44.60
C HIS A 293 -9.05 7.24 -46.06
N SER A 294 -10.02 6.98 -46.94
CA SER A 294 -9.73 6.60 -48.32
C SER A 294 -9.37 7.81 -49.18
N THR A 295 -10.33 8.70 -49.40
CA THR A 295 -10.24 9.80 -50.37
C THR A 295 -9.80 11.13 -49.76
N GLY A 296 -9.72 11.21 -48.43
CA GLY A 296 -9.47 12.46 -47.71
C GLY A 296 -10.73 13.27 -47.43
N GLY A 297 -10.52 14.43 -46.80
CA GLY A 297 -11.58 15.31 -46.30
C GLY A 297 -11.05 16.28 -45.25
N TYR A 298 -11.80 17.35 -44.97
CA TYR A 298 -11.48 18.33 -43.92
C TYR A 298 -10.08 18.95 -44.05
N GLY A 299 -9.62 19.21 -45.28
CA GLY A 299 -8.30 19.75 -45.58
C GLY A 299 -7.18 18.71 -45.70
N SER A 300 -7.46 17.43 -45.44
CA SER A 300 -6.51 16.32 -45.58
C SER A 300 -6.71 15.54 -46.87
N ILE A 301 -5.63 14.97 -47.40
CA ILE A 301 -5.66 14.03 -48.52
C ILE A 301 -6.04 12.61 -48.10
N GLY A 302 -6.19 12.31 -46.79
CA GLY A 302 -6.43 10.93 -46.34
C GLY A 302 -5.22 10.01 -46.56
N TYR A 303 -5.44 8.70 -46.48
CA TYR A 303 -4.40 7.68 -46.66
C TYR A 303 -4.38 7.07 -48.08
N GLN A 304 -5.32 7.41 -48.95
CA GLN A 304 -5.34 7.00 -50.36
C GLN A 304 -5.33 5.46 -50.54
N TYR A 305 -6.20 4.78 -49.80
CA TYR A 305 -6.39 3.32 -49.87
C TYR A 305 -7.88 2.93 -49.77
N ASP A 306 -8.19 1.69 -50.14
CA ASP A 306 -9.55 1.14 -50.01
C ASP A 306 -9.83 0.70 -48.57
N TRP A 307 -10.63 1.49 -47.86
CA TRP A 307 -11.03 1.19 -46.49
C TRP A 307 -12.05 0.02 -46.45
N ASN A 308 -11.69 -1.04 -45.74
CA ASN A 308 -12.50 -2.27 -45.61
C ASN A 308 -13.36 -2.24 -44.34
N ARG A 309 -14.66 -2.49 -44.49
CA ARG A 309 -15.62 -2.55 -43.38
C ARG A 309 -15.38 -3.76 -42.47
N ASP A 310 -15.05 -4.91 -43.03
CA ASP A 310 -14.91 -6.14 -42.27
C ASP A 310 -13.74 -6.05 -41.27
N GLU A 311 -12.67 -5.36 -41.66
CA GLU A 311 -11.51 -5.08 -40.79
C GLU A 311 -11.88 -4.20 -39.59
N ALA A 312 -12.80 -3.25 -39.77
CA ALA A 312 -13.26 -2.36 -38.70
C ALA A 312 -14.24 -3.07 -37.73
N TYR A 313 -14.92 -4.12 -38.21
CA TYR A 313 -15.88 -4.88 -37.44
C TYR A 313 -15.24 -5.96 -36.57
N LYS A 314 -13.96 -6.29 -36.74
CA LYS A 314 -13.25 -7.24 -35.88
C LYS A 314 -13.20 -6.72 -34.44
N ASN A 315 -13.50 -7.59 -33.48
CA ASN A 315 -13.34 -7.29 -32.06
C ASN A 315 -11.93 -7.68 -31.60
N LEU A 316 -11.41 -6.90 -30.67
CA LEU A 316 -10.09 -7.07 -30.06
C LEU A 316 -10.13 -6.71 -28.58
N LEU A 317 -9.13 -7.14 -27.82
CA LEU A 317 -8.89 -6.56 -26.51
C LEU A 317 -8.24 -5.19 -26.69
N ARG A 318 -8.82 -4.15 -26.08
CA ARG A 318 -8.37 -2.77 -26.29
C ARG A 318 -6.87 -2.61 -26.04
N THR A 319 -6.17 -1.97 -26.96
CA THR A 319 -4.70 -1.85 -26.91
C THR A 319 -4.22 -0.60 -26.18
N HIS A 320 -5.13 0.37 -26.04
CA HIS A 320 -4.91 1.64 -25.35
C HIS A 320 -6.26 2.29 -24.98
N THR A 321 -6.27 3.12 -23.95
CA THR A 321 -7.45 3.86 -23.48
C THR A 321 -7.93 4.94 -24.44
N THR A 322 -7.15 5.29 -25.47
CA THR A 322 -7.51 6.28 -26.49
C THR A 322 -8.79 5.92 -27.24
N ALA A 323 -9.14 4.64 -27.31
CA ALA A 323 -10.43 4.18 -27.85
C ALA A 323 -11.63 4.70 -27.02
N VAL A 324 -11.49 4.73 -25.69
CA VAL A 324 -12.49 5.29 -24.78
C VAL A 324 -12.58 6.81 -24.98
N SER A 325 -11.44 7.49 -25.15
CA SER A 325 -11.38 8.90 -25.49
C SER A 325 -12.12 9.20 -26.80
N ALA A 326 -11.96 8.37 -27.84
CA ALA A 326 -12.68 8.53 -29.10
C ALA A 326 -14.20 8.44 -28.93
N ARG A 327 -14.68 7.45 -28.15
CA ARG A 327 -16.12 7.31 -27.82
C ARG A 327 -16.65 8.54 -27.07
N MET A 328 -15.88 9.03 -26.10
CA MET A 328 -16.28 10.20 -25.30
C MET A 328 -16.27 11.49 -26.13
N LEU A 329 -15.30 11.69 -27.01
CA LEU A 329 -15.24 12.84 -27.91
C LEU A 329 -16.35 12.80 -28.97
N TYR A 330 -16.64 11.62 -29.52
CA TYR A 330 -17.77 11.44 -30.42
C TYR A 330 -19.09 11.81 -29.73
N LYS A 331 -19.30 11.31 -28.51
CA LYS A 331 -20.49 11.65 -27.71
C LYS A 331 -20.57 13.16 -27.42
N LEU A 332 -19.44 13.78 -27.03
CA LEU A 332 -19.36 15.23 -26.80
C LEU A 332 -19.75 16.03 -28.05
N ALA A 333 -19.39 15.54 -29.24
CA ALA A 333 -19.79 16.15 -30.50
C ALA A 333 -21.30 16.05 -30.74
N GLN A 334 -21.92 14.90 -30.43
CA GLN A 334 -23.37 14.70 -30.61
C GLN A 334 -24.22 15.49 -29.60
N ASP A 335 -23.76 15.61 -28.36
CA ASP A 335 -24.50 16.31 -27.28
C ASP A 335 -24.41 17.85 -27.37
N GLY A 336 -23.69 18.37 -28.38
CA GLY A 336 -23.35 19.78 -28.53
C GLY A 336 -22.06 20.13 -27.77
N PHE A 337 -21.06 20.61 -28.50
CA PHE A 337 -19.73 20.82 -27.94
C PHE A 337 -19.72 21.81 -26.78
N LYS A 338 -19.05 21.39 -25.69
CA LYS A 338 -18.67 22.23 -24.55
C LYS A 338 -17.24 21.87 -24.15
N PRO A 339 -16.41 22.83 -23.71
CA PRO A 339 -15.08 22.53 -23.23
C PRO A 339 -15.12 21.47 -22.14
N ALA A 340 -14.26 20.46 -22.28
CA ALA A 340 -14.27 19.29 -21.41
C ALA A 340 -12.85 18.80 -21.12
N LYS A 341 -12.67 18.28 -19.90
CA LYS A 341 -11.45 17.62 -19.46
C LYS A 341 -11.82 16.23 -18.99
N TYR A 342 -11.24 15.22 -19.61
CA TYR A 342 -11.54 13.82 -19.37
C TYR A 342 -10.30 13.04 -18.98
N PHE A 343 -10.43 12.09 -18.07
CA PHE A 343 -9.34 11.17 -17.77
C PHE A 343 -9.84 9.75 -17.58
N SER A 344 -8.96 8.77 -17.76
CA SER A 344 -9.23 7.38 -17.45
C SER A 344 -7.98 6.70 -16.92
N ILE A 345 -8.16 5.75 -16.02
CA ILE A 345 -7.09 4.86 -15.57
C ILE A 345 -7.62 3.43 -15.62
N ASP A 346 -7.20 2.68 -16.64
CA ASP A 346 -7.71 1.34 -16.82
C ASP A 346 -6.76 0.41 -17.60
N ARG A 347 -7.05 -0.89 -17.55
CA ARG A 347 -6.22 -1.95 -18.10
C ARG A 347 -6.30 -2.02 -19.63
N VAL A 348 -5.17 -2.21 -20.29
CA VAL A 348 -5.05 -2.38 -21.74
C VAL A 348 -4.23 -3.64 -22.04
N TYR A 349 -4.37 -4.15 -23.26
CA TYR A 349 -3.83 -5.46 -23.64
C TYR A 349 -3.00 -5.34 -24.91
N ARG A 350 -1.78 -5.88 -24.90
CA ARG A 350 -0.89 -5.89 -26.06
C ARG A 350 -0.23 -7.25 -26.17
N ASN A 351 -0.17 -7.79 -27.38
CA ASN A 351 0.46 -9.08 -27.65
C ASN A 351 1.99 -8.94 -27.72
N GLU A 352 2.58 -8.28 -26.72
CA GLU A 352 4.02 -8.09 -26.65
C GLU A 352 4.69 -9.28 -25.96
N THR A 353 5.96 -9.50 -26.29
CA THR A 353 6.76 -10.54 -25.63
C THR A 353 6.94 -10.19 -24.15
N LEU A 354 6.51 -11.09 -23.26
CA LEU A 354 6.64 -10.90 -21.81
C LEU A 354 8.11 -10.85 -21.38
N ASP A 355 8.57 -9.72 -20.86
CA ASP A 355 9.91 -9.54 -20.32
C ASP A 355 9.88 -8.97 -18.89
N ALA A 356 11.01 -8.47 -18.38
CA ALA A 356 11.11 -7.89 -17.02
C ALA A 356 10.42 -6.52 -16.88
N THR A 357 10.12 -5.87 -18.00
CA THR A 357 9.61 -4.49 -18.12
C THR A 357 8.25 -4.39 -18.81
N HIS A 358 7.87 -5.39 -19.60
CA HIS A 358 6.65 -5.44 -20.40
C HIS A 358 5.77 -6.62 -19.99
N LEU A 359 4.47 -6.33 -19.85
CA LEU A 359 3.42 -7.31 -19.61
C LEU A 359 2.41 -7.26 -20.75
N ALA A 360 1.76 -8.39 -21.01
CA ALA A 360 0.67 -8.48 -21.99
C ALA A 360 -0.57 -7.67 -21.56
N GLU A 361 -0.69 -7.37 -20.26
CA GLU A 361 -1.70 -6.49 -19.70
C GLU A 361 -1.07 -5.51 -18.70
N PHE A 362 -1.45 -4.24 -18.79
CA PHE A 362 -0.98 -3.18 -17.89
C PHE A 362 -2.00 -2.04 -17.81
N GLN A 363 -1.88 -1.13 -16.85
CA GLN A 363 -2.77 -0.01 -16.66
C GLN A 363 -2.26 1.24 -17.38
N GLN A 364 -3.07 1.74 -18.31
CA GLN A 364 -2.83 3.01 -18.97
C GLN A 364 -3.61 4.12 -18.26
N VAL A 365 -2.91 5.21 -17.97
CA VAL A 365 -3.44 6.48 -17.50
C VAL A 365 -3.52 7.41 -18.70
N GLU A 366 -4.65 8.06 -18.91
CA GLU A 366 -4.84 8.99 -20.02
C GLU A 366 -5.62 10.21 -19.57
N GLY A 367 -5.18 11.39 -20.01
CA GLY A 367 -5.87 12.66 -19.86
C GLY A 367 -6.11 13.31 -21.22
N VAL A 368 -7.33 13.77 -21.45
CA VAL A 368 -7.77 14.42 -22.69
C VAL A 368 -8.43 15.75 -22.35
N VAL A 369 -8.12 16.79 -23.12
CA VAL A 369 -8.74 18.12 -22.97
C VAL A 369 -9.20 18.60 -24.33
N ALA A 370 -10.47 18.97 -24.43
CA ALA A 370 -11.10 19.55 -25.61
C ALA A 370 -11.53 20.97 -25.29
N ASP A 371 -11.04 21.95 -26.05
CA ASP A 371 -11.35 23.37 -25.84
C ASP A 371 -11.21 24.16 -27.15
N TYR A 372 -11.62 25.42 -27.13
CA TYR A 372 -11.43 26.35 -28.24
C TYR A 372 -10.01 26.88 -28.29
N ASP A 373 -9.46 27.06 -29.51
CA ASP A 373 -8.16 27.71 -29.77
C ASP A 373 -6.99 27.15 -28.95
N PHE A 374 -6.98 25.83 -28.75
CA PHE A 374 -5.99 25.13 -27.95
C PHE A 374 -4.69 24.89 -28.73
N SER A 375 -3.53 25.06 -28.08
CA SER A 375 -2.21 24.86 -28.70
C SER A 375 -1.32 23.88 -27.93
N VAL A 376 -0.20 23.49 -28.54
CA VAL A 376 0.87 22.71 -27.89
C VAL A 376 1.34 23.32 -26.57
N LYS A 377 1.40 24.65 -26.49
CA LYS A 377 1.82 25.36 -25.27
C LYS A 377 0.89 25.01 -24.09
N ASN A 378 -0.41 24.91 -24.35
CA ASN A 378 -1.40 24.54 -23.35
C ASN A 378 -1.20 23.09 -22.90
N LEU A 379 -0.97 22.16 -23.84
CA LEU A 379 -0.65 20.76 -23.54
C LEU A 379 0.58 20.64 -22.63
N MET A 380 1.68 21.31 -22.97
CA MET A 380 2.90 21.32 -22.14
C MET A 380 2.63 21.89 -20.74
N GLY A 381 1.78 22.91 -20.63
CA GLY A 381 1.35 23.49 -19.34
C GLY A 381 0.55 22.50 -18.49
N ILE A 382 -0.39 21.77 -19.09
CA ILE A 382 -1.20 20.74 -18.41
C ILE A 382 -0.30 19.60 -17.92
N ILE A 383 0.56 19.08 -18.80
CA ILE A 383 1.51 18.01 -18.47
C ILE A 383 2.44 18.48 -17.34
N GLY A 384 2.95 19.71 -17.42
CA GLY A 384 3.79 20.31 -16.38
C GLY A 384 3.07 20.48 -15.03
N GLY A 385 1.77 20.78 -15.05
CA GLY A 385 0.93 20.82 -13.85
C GLY A 385 0.71 19.44 -13.24
N PHE A 386 0.40 18.45 -14.08
CA PHE A 386 0.17 17.06 -13.70
C PHE A 386 1.41 16.44 -13.05
N TYR A 387 2.56 16.47 -13.74
CA TYR A 387 3.79 15.88 -13.21
C TYR A 387 4.35 16.62 -12.00
N ARG A 388 4.11 17.93 -11.88
CA ARG A 388 4.48 18.68 -10.66
C ARG A 388 3.68 18.21 -9.45
N LYS A 389 2.38 17.90 -9.61
CA LYS A 389 1.58 17.29 -8.53
C LYS A 389 2.09 15.89 -8.18
N ILE A 390 2.60 15.14 -9.15
CA ILE A 390 3.32 13.87 -8.94
C ILE A 390 4.68 14.10 -8.26
N GLY A 391 5.24 15.31 -8.22
CA GLY A 391 6.56 15.60 -7.65
C GLY A 391 7.72 15.50 -8.64
N LEU A 392 7.44 15.38 -9.95
CA LEU A 392 8.44 15.45 -11.01
C LEU A 392 8.52 16.87 -11.58
N THR A 393 9.65 17.54 -11.35
CA THR A 393 9.85 18.95 -11.73
C THR A 393 10.75 19.14 -12.94
N LYS A 394 11.69 18.22 -13.19
CA LYS A 394 12.66 18.28 -14.29
C LYS A 394 12.10 17.60 -15.53
N LEU A 395 11.33 18.33 -16.34
CA LEU A 395 10.70 17.80 -17.56
C LEU A 395 11.41 18.26 -18.84
N ARG A 396 11.44 17.38 -19.84
CA ARG A 396 11.83 17.67 -21.23
C ARG A 396 10.81 17.05 -22.17
N PHE A 397 10.61 17.72 -23.31
CA PHE A 397 9.71 17.26 -24.36
C PHE A 397 10.52 16.96 -25.61
N LYS A 398 10.24 15.83 -26.26
CA LYS A 398 10.90 15.41 -27.50
C LYS A 398 9.82 15.17 -28.56
N PRO A 399 9.96 15.73 -29.77
CA PRO A 399 9.04 15.43 -30.86
C PRO A 399 8.95 13.93 -31.12
N ALA A 400 7.73 13.45 -31.35
CA ALA A 400 7.43 12.05 -31.59
C ALA A 400 6.41 11.93 -32.74
N PHE A 401 6.01 10.70 -33.04
CA PHE A 401 4.96 10.41 -34.00
C PHE A 401 3.93 9.49 -33.36
N ASN A 402 2.67 9.91 -33.34
CA ASN A 402 1.53 8.99 -33.19
C ASN A 402 0.57 9.22 -34.36
N PRO A 403 -0.01 8.16 -34.96
CA PRO A 403 -0.88 8.29 -36.15
C PRO A 403 -2.04 9.28 -35.96
N TYR A 404 -2.58 9.35 -34.75
CA TYR A 404 -3.76 10.12 -34.39
C TYR A 404 -3.47 11.50 -33.82
N THR A 405 -2.19 11.92 -33.73
CA THR A 405 -1.83 13.25 -33.23
C THR A 405 -0.88 14.01 -34.16
N GLU A 406 -1.12 15.30 -34.33
CA GLU A 406 -0.19 16.22 -34.96
C GLU A 406 -0.33 17.62 -34.34
N PRO A 407 0.72 18.16 -33.69
CA PRO A 407 2.01 17.52 -33.38
C PRO A 407 1.96 16.55 -32.18
N SER A 408 2.95 15.65 -32.09
CA SER A 408 3.14 14.71 -30.97
C SER A 408 4.46 14.97 -30.22
N MET A 409 4.49 14.62 -28.93
CA MET A 409 5.69 14.68 -28.11
C MET A 409 5.73 13.61 -27.02
N GLU A 410 6.90 13.01 -26.84
CA GLU A 410 7.28 12.23 -25.67
C GLU A 410 7.68 13.18 -24.53
N VAL A 411 7.39 12.76 -23.29
CA VAL A 411 7.71 13.48 -22.06
C VAL A 411 8.78 12.70 -21.30
N PHE A 412 9.88 13.36 -20.99
CA PHE A 412 10.99 12.81 -20.23
C PHE A 412 11.14 13.52 -18.88
N SER A 413 11.50 12.77 -17.84
CA SER A 413 11.92 13.32 -16.55
C SER A 413 13.32 12.86 -16.18
N TYR A 414 14.10 13.73 -15.56
CA TYR A 414 15.40 13.35 -15.02
C TYR A 414 15.22 12.53 -13.74
N HIS A 415 15.81 11.33 -13.69
CA HIS A 415 15.74 10.46 -12.53
C HIS A 415 17.05 10.55 -11.72
N GLU A 416 17.02 11.15 -10.53
CA GLU A 416 18.20 11.38 -9.68
C GLU A 416 18.98 10.09 -9.36
N GLY A 417 18.29 9.00 -9.04
CA GLY A 417 18.94 7.72 -8.72
C GLY A 417 19.65 7.01 -9.88
N LEU A 418 19.17 7.17 -11.12
CA LEU A 418 19.73 6.56 -12.33
C LEU A 418 20.61 7.55 -13.11
N LYS A 419 20.62 8.83 -12.68
CA LYS A 419 21.34 9.95 -13.30
C LYS A 419 21.10 10.11 -14.81
N LYS A 420 19.90 9.72 -15.29
CA LYS A 420 19.53 9.76 -16.70
C LYS A 420 18.12 10.30 -16.91
N TRP A 421 17.85 10.78 -18.12
CA TRP A 421 16.50 11.11 -18.58
C TRP A 421 15.74 9.83 -18.89
N VAL A 422 14.54 9.69 -18.34
CA VAL A 422 13.67 8.53 -18.51
C VAL A 422 12.36 9.00 -19.10
N GLU A 423 11.86 8.28 -20.10
CA GLU A 423 10.54 8.53 -20.69
C GLU A 423 9.45 8.17 -19.67
N ILE A 424 8.59 9.14 -19.39
CA ILE A 424 7.52 9.03 -18.38
C ILE A 424 6.12 9.10 -19.00
N GLY A 425 5.99 9.52 -20.25
CA GLY A 425 4.71 9.50 -20.97
C GLY A 425 4.83 9.98 -22.41
N ASN A 426 3.72 9.90 -23.13
CA ASN A 426 3.56 10.34 -24.52
C ASN A 426 2.32 11.24 -24.62
N SER A 427 2.29 12.16 -25.59
CA SER A 427 1.22 13.14 -25.75
C SER A 427 1.15 13.73 -27.15
N GLY A 428 0.07 14.44 -27.47
CA GLY A 428 -0.07 15.19 -28.71
C GLY A 428 -1.43 15.87 -28.86
N LEU A 429 -1.60 16.63 -29.94
CA LEU A 429 -2.88 17.21 -30.34
C LEU A 429 -3.56 16.27 -31.33
N PHE A 430 -4.81 15.88 -31.09
CA PHE A 430 -5.53 14.99 -31.99
C PHE A 430 -5.74 15.64 -33.36
N ARG A 431 -5.54 14.83 -34.40
CA ARG A 431 -5.60 15.24 -35.79
C ARG A 431 -7.01 15.71 -36.18
N PRO A 432 -7.15 16.72 -37.05
CA PRO A 432 -8.45 17.11 -37.60
C PRO A 432 -9.20 15.95 -38.26
N GLU A 433 -8.50 15.04 -38.93
CA GLU A 433 -9.09 13.88 -39.58
C GLU A 433 -9.72 12.87 -38.61
N MET A 434 -9.31 12.90 -37.33
CA MET A 434 -9.98 12.17 -36.27
C MET A 434 -11.21 12.94 -35.78
N LEU A 435 -11.06 14.24 -35.51
CA LEU A 435 -12.06 15.05 -34.79
C LEU A 435 -13.22 15.53 -35.68
N ARG A 436 -12.94 15.97 -36.91
CA ARG A 436 -13.95 16.57 -37.80
C ARG A 436 -15.01 15.55 -38.26
N PRO A 437 -14.66 14.29 -38.60
CA PRO A 437 -15.69 13.27 -38.87
C PRO A 437 -16.59 12.98 -37.68
N MET A 438 -16.15 13.21 -36.43
CA MET A 438 -17.01 13.06 -35.24
C MET A 438 -18.08 14.15 -35.18
N GLY A 439 -17.88 15.29 -35.86
CA GLY A 439 -18.77 16.46 -35.82
C GLY A 439 -18.29 17.59 -34.90
N LEU A 440 -17.03 17.56 -34.44
CA LEU A 440 -16.48 18.65 -33.63
C LEU A 440 -16.22 19.91 -34.47
N PRO A 441 -16.61 21.12 -33.99
CA PRO A 441 -16.42 22.38 -34.71
C PRO A 441 -14.96 22.68 -35.06
N GLU A 442 -14.71 23.40 -36.16
CA GLU A 442 -13.35 23.65 -36.67
C GLU A 442 -12.42 24.42 -35.73
N ASN A 443 -12.98 25.29 -34.88
CA ASN A 443 -12.23 26.04 -33.87
C ASN A 443 -11.99 25.25 -32.57
N VAL A 444 -12.44 24.00 -32.50
CA VAL A 444 -12.19 23.09 -31.38
C VAL A 444 -10.96 22.25 -31.67
N PHE A 445 -10.08 22.20 -30.68
CA PHE A 445 -8.87 21.42 -30.65
C PHE A 445 -8.88 20.51 -29.43
N VAL A 446 -8.30 19.33 -29.58
CA VAL A 446 -8.24 18.34 -28.51
C VAL A 446 -6.81 17.88 -28.33
N CYS A 447 -6.32 17.84 -27.10
CA CYS A 447 -5.03 17.26 -26.76
C CYS A 447 -5.21 16.04 -25.87
N GLY A 448 -4.30 15.07 -26.00
CA GLY A 448 -4.21 13.90 -25.16
C GLY A 448 -2.80 13.71 -24.61
N PHE A 449 -2.68 13.17 -23.41
CA PHE A 449 -1.43 12.65 -22.87
C PHE A 449 -1.69 11.36 -22.11
N GLY A 450 -0.74 10.44 -22.13
CA GLY A 450 -0.85 9.16 -21.48
C GLY A 450 0.47 8.62 -20.97
N LEU A 451 0.38 7.72 -19.99
CA LEU A 451 1.49 7.02 -19.38
C LEU A 451 1.02 5.67 -18.82
N SER A 452 1.96 4.74 -18.61
CA SER A 452 1.66 3.54 -17.82
C SER A 452 1.68 3.87 -16.33
N LEU A 453 0.87 3.16 -15.54
CA LEU A 453 0.88 3.30 -14.09
C LEU A 453 2.02 2.49 -13.45
N GLU A 454 2.39 1.38 -14.07
CA GLU A 454 3.40 0.46 -13.57
C GLU A 454 4.80 1.07 -13.59
N ARG A 455 5.15 1.87 -14.60
CA ARG A 455 6.48 2.46 -14.72
C ARG A 455 6.78 3.45 -13.57
N PRO A 456 5.90 4.42 -13.24
CA PRO A 456 6.04 5.23 -12.03
C PRO A 456 6.06 4.38 -10.75
N ALA A 457 5.24 3.34 -10.64
CA ALA A 457 5.22 2.47 -9.46
C ALA A 457 6.55 1.74 -9.27
N MET A 458 7.11 1.14 -10.33
CA MET A 458 8.40 0.46 -10.29
C MET A 458 9.53 1.40 -9.84
N ILE A 459 9.53 2.63 -10.36
CA ILE A 459 10.48 3.67 -9.96
C ILE A 459 10.32 4.04 -8.48
N MET A 460 9.08 4.27 -8.03
CA MET A 460 8.79 4.68 -6.65
C MET A 460 9.15 3.60 -5.63
N TYR A 461 8.91 2.33 -5.95
CA TYR A 461 9.16 1.20 -5.06
C TYR A 461 10.55 0.57 -5.25
N GLY A 462 11.34 1.03 -6.22
CA GLY A 462 12.65 0.46 -6.54
C GLY A 462 12.57 -0.98 -7.03
N ILE A 463 11.52 -1.31 -7.80
CA ILE A 463 11.25 -2.63 -8.33
C ILE A 463 11.83 -2.72 -9.74
N ASN A 464 12.71 -3.70 -9.97
CA ASN A 464 13.37 -3.89 -11.27
C ASN A 464 12.59 -4.81 -12.22
N ASN A 465 11.69 -5.64 -11.67
CA ASN A 465 10.90 -6.59 -12.45
C ASN A 465 9.41 -6.38 -12.19
N ILE A 466 8.67 -6.02 -13.23
CA ILE A 466 7.24 -5.70 -13.17
C ILE A 466 6.38 -6.85 -12.61
N ARG A 467 6.81 -8.11 -12.79
CA ARG A 467 6.11 -9.32 -12.31
C ARG A 467 6.13 -9.48 -10.80
N GLU A 468 7.05 -8.78 -10.12
CA GLU A 468 7.05 -8.72 -8.65
C GLU A 468 6.00 -7.74 -8.11
N LEU A 469 5.49 -6.85 -8.97
CA LEU A 469 4.46 -5.87 -8.67
C LEU A 469 3.07 -6.30 -9.16
N VAL A 470 2.97 -6.95 -10.33
CA VAL A 470 1.68 -7.29 -10.96
C VAL A 470 1.62 -8.77 -11.30
N GLY A 471 0.51 -9.41 -10.96
CA GLY A 471 0.19 -10.79 -11.32
C GLY A 471 0.25 -11.77 -10.14
N PRO A 472 0.08 -13.08 -10.39
CA PRO A 472 -0.03 -14.10 -9.35
C PRO A 472 1.27 -14.37 -8.58
N ARG A 473 2.41 -13.84 -9.06
CA ARG A 473 3.73 -13.96 -8.42
C ARG A 473 4.13 -12.73 -7.60
N VAL A 474 3.17 -11.84 -7.30
CA VAL A 474 3.40 -10.69 -6.44
C VAL A 474 3.93 -11.14 -5.07
N LYS A 475 4.97 -10.47 -4.58
CA LYS A 475 5.52 -10.76 -3.24
C LYS A 475 4.57 -10.18 -2.20
N MET A 476 3.96 -11.03 -1.37
CA MET A 476 3.00 -10.56 -0.37
C MET A 476 3.67 -9.68 0.69
N GLU A 477 4.95 -9.90 0.98
CA GLU A 477 5.75 -9.07 1.87
C GLU A 477 5.82 -7.62 1.37
N LEU A 478 5.90 -7.42 0.05
CA LEU A 478 5.84 -6.08 -0.54
C LEU A 478 4.52 -5.38 -0.23
N ILE A 479 3.40 -6.12 -0.19
CA ILE A 479 2.07 -5.58 0.10
C ILE A 479 1.93 -5.27 1.60
N TYR A 480 2.45 -6.15 2.46
CA TYR A 480 2.36 -6.01 3.91
C TYR A 480 3.24 -4.89 4.45
N ASP A 481 4.47 -4.80 3.97
CA ASP A 481 5.46 -3.82 4.41
C ASP A 481 5.30 -2.47 3.69
N ASN A 482 4.42 -2.36 2.69
CA ASN A 482 4.26 -1.11 1.97
C ASN A 482 3.70 -0.04 2.91
N PRO A 483 4.42 1.09 3.12
CA PRO A 483 3.85 2.21 3.84
C PRO A 483 2.67 2.78 3.07
N VAL A 484 1.79 3.51 3.76
CA VAL A 484 0.71 4.28 3.12
C VAL A 484 1.31 5.09 1.96
N CYS A 485 0.82 4.84 0.75
CA CYS A 485 1.30 5.54 -0.44
C CYS A 485 0.88 7.00 -0.33
N THR A 486 1.89 7.87 -0.22
CA THR A 486 1.77 9.31 -0.44
C THR A 486 2.77 9.66 -1.54
N ILE A 487 2.32 10.30 -2.63
CA ILE A 487 3.15 10.89 -3.71
C ILE A 487 4.34 11.71 -3.19
N ASP A 488 4.32 12.12 -1.92
CA ASP A 488 5.46 12.69 -1.19
C ASP A 488 6.78 11.90 -1.33
N LYS A 489 6.76 10.64 -1.79
CA LYS A 489 7.98 9.89 -2.17
C LYS A 489 8.73 10.47 -3.39
N PHE A 490 8.09 11.26 -4.25
CA PHE A 490 8.75 12.02 -5.32
C PHE A 490 9.28 13.38 -4.85
N LYS A 491 8.82 13.88 -3.70
CA LYS A 491 9.33 15.13 -3.12
C LYS A 491 10.64 14.82 -2.40
N ASP A 492 11.76 14.93 -3.12
CA ASP A 492 13.14 15.02 -2.61
C ASP A 492 13.30 14.52 -1.16
N GLN A 493 13.09 13.22 -0.92
CA GLN A 493 13.52 12.63 0.33
C GLN A 493 14.94 12.12 0.11
N PRO A 494 15.93 12.56 0.93
CA PRO A 494 17.23 11.94 0.92
C PRO A 494 17.03 10.45 1.18
N LYS A 495 17.58 9.61 0.28
CA LYS A 495 17.57 8.16 0.44
C LYS A 495 18.30 7.82 1.73
N VAL A 496 17.57 7.62 2.82
CA VAL A 496 18.11 6.95 3.99
C VAL A 496 18.32 5.49 3.56
N GLY A 497 19.58 5.13 3.36
CA GLY A 497 19.96 3.77 3.02
C GLY A 497 19.40 2.78 4.04
N ARG A 498 19.02 1.59 3.58
CA ARG A 498 18.44 0.49 4.37
C ARG A 498 19.34 -0.06 5.51
N ASP A 499 20.44 0.62 5.84
CA ASP A 499 21.41 0.21 6.86
C ASP A 499 21.70 1.24 7.96
N SER A 500 20.93 2.31 8.07
CA SER A 500 21.04 3.17 9.26
C SER A 500 20.02 2.74 10.30
N SER A 501 20.51 2.11 11.37
CA SER A 501 19.85 2.21 12.67
C SER A 501 19.55 3.69 12.92
N LEU A 502 18.28 4.01 13.20
CA LEU A 502 17.87 5.36 13.61
C LEU A 502 18.61 5.70 14.91
N THR A 503 19.77 6.34 14.80
CA THR A 503 20.50 6.88 15.93
C THR A 503 19.81 8.15 16.41
N MET A 504 19.92 8.44 17.71
CA MET A 504 19.35 9.65 18.31
C MET A 504 19.79 10.92 17.56
N GLU A 505 21.05 10.96 17.09
CA GLU A 505 21.60 12.04 16.27
C GLU A 505 20.85 12.24 14.94
N SER A 506 20.44 11.15 14.27
CA SER A 506 19.66 11.24 13.02
C SER A 506 18.26 11.83 13.24
N LEU A 507 17.67 11.55 14.41
CA LEU A 507 16.38 12.11 14.82
C LEU A 507 16.52 13.58 15.21
N THR A 508 17.59 13.95 15.91
CA THR A 508 17.90 15.33 16.28
C THR A 508 18.12 16.19 15.04
N MET A 509 18.92 15.74 14.07
CA MET A 509 19.12 16.45 12.79
C MET A 509 17.80 16.65 12.04
N ARG A 510 16.92 15.63 12.03
CA ARG A 510 15.61 15.74 11.38
C ARG A 510 14.69 16.73 12.11
N GLN A 511 14.75 16.78 13.44
CA GLN A 511 14.01 17.74 14.25
C GLN A 511 14.48 19.17 14.00
N GLU A 512 15.78 19.42 13.96
CA GLU A 512 16.35 20.75 13.65
C GLU A 512 15.93 21.24 12.26
N LEU A 513 15.97 20.36 11.26
CA LEU A 513 15.59 20.68 9.88
C LEU A 513 14.08 20.98 9.74
N ILE A 514 13.25 20.35 10.57
CA ILE A 514 11.81 20.65 10.66
C ILE A 514 11.59 22.01 11.31
N ILE A 515 12.30 22.31 12.41
CA ILE A 515 12.21 23.61 13.11
C ILE A 515 12.63 24.74 12.17
N GLU A 516 13.73 24.56 11.43
CA GLU A 516 14.20 25.55 10.46
C GLU A 516 13.15 25.82 9.36
N LYS A 517 12.56 24.76 8.79
CA LYS A 517 11.48 24.90 7.79
C LYS A 517 10.24 25.58 8.37
N LEU A 518 9.88 25.28 9.62
CA LEU A 518 8.73 25.87 10.30
C LEU A 518 8.94 27.38 10.51
N SER A 519 10.15 27.78 10.93
CA SER A 519 10.53 29.18 11.10
C SER A 519 10.48 29.95 9.76
N ALA A 520 11.00 29.37 8.68
CA ALA A 520 10.95 29.97 7.35
C ALA A 520 9.51 30.13 6.83
N LEU A 521 8.62 29.19 7.19
CA LEU A 521 7.20 29.28 6.86
C LEU A 521 6.50 30.37 7.66
N GLN A 522 6.78 30.49 8.97
CA GLN A 522 6.24 31.56 9.81
C GLN A 522 6.61 32.94 9.27
N VAL A 523 7.86 33.14 8.85
CA VAL A 523 8.31 34.40 8.22
C VAL A 523 7.56 34.70 6.92
N LYS A 524 7.33 33.68 6.08
CA LYS A 524 6.54 33.84 4.85
C LYS A 524 5.08 34.18 5.14
N VAL A 525 4.48 33.52 6.13
CA VAL A 525 3.09 33.76 6.55
C VAL A 525 2.94 35.16 7.15
N ALA A 526 3.89 35.60 7.97
CA ALA A 526 3.91 36.96 8.53
C ALA A 526 4.04 38.03 7.44
N ASN A 527 4.91 37.81 6.44
CA ASN A 527 5.06 38.73 5.30
C ASN A 527 3.80 38.80 4.43
N ILE A 528 3.09 37.68 4.26
CA ILE A 528 1.82 37.63 3.53
C ILE A 528 0.70 38.32 4.34
N ALA A 529 0.63 38.08 5.65
CA ALA A 529 -0.35 38.71 6.54
C ALA A 529 -0.17 40.24 6.61
N SER A 530 1.08 40.71 6.67
CA SER A 530 1.45 42.13 6.59
C SER A 530 0.99 42.77 5.26
N LYS A 531 1.22 42.10 4.13
CA LYS A 531 0.76 42.57 2.81
C LYS A 531 -0.76 42.60 2.66
N MET A 532 -1.49 41.81 3.44
CA MET A 532 -2.95 41.73 3.40
C MET A 532 -3.64 42.52 4.53
N GLY A 533 -2.89 43.19 5.41
CA GLY A 533 -3.45 43.97 6.52
C GLY A 533 -4.14 43.12 7.60
N VAL A 534 -3.75 41.86 7.78
CA VAL A 534 -4.36 40.93 8.74
C VAL A 534 -3.42 40.72 9.93
N THR A 535 -3.89 40.98 11.15
CA THR A 535 -3.16 40.68 12.39
C THR A 535 -3.37 39.22 12.77
N LEU A 536 -2.30 38.43 12.80
CA LEU A 536 -2.35 37.03 13.25
C LEU A 536 -2.36 37.01 14.78
N GLN A 537 -3.41 36.47 15.39
CA GLN A 537 -3.40 36.09 16.81
C GLN A 537 -2.84 34.68 16.95
N ASP A 538 -1.88 34.51 17.85
CA ASP A 538 -1.28 33.22 18.20
C ASP A 538 -2.27 32.33 18.95
N SER A 539 -2.96 31.44 18.25
CA SER A 539 -3.69 30.32 18.85
C SER A 539 -2.94 29.01 18.64
N LEU A 540 -1.85 28.84 19.40
CA LEU A 540 -1.09 27.59 19.50
C LEU A 540 -1.69 26.68 20.58
N THR A 541 -2.82 26.02 20.30
CA THR A 541 -3.25 24.77 20.96
C THR A 541 -4.44 24.15 20.21
N ALA A 542 -4.18 23.37 19.15
CA ALA A 542 -5.11 22.34 18.68
C ALA A 542 -4.36 21.34 17.79
N THR A 543 -3.92 20.25 18.41
CA THR A 543 -3.36 19.08 17.74
C THR A 543 -4.51 18.24 17.17
N THR A 544 -4.28 17.66 15.97
CA THR A 544 -4.93 16.47 15.39
C THR A 544 -6.40 16.51 14.96
N THR A 545 -6.56 16.44 13.63
CA THR A 545 -7.54 15.70 12.78
C THR A 545 -8.14 16.60 11.70
N ALA A 546 -7.61 16.52 10.49
CA ALA A 546 -8.24 17.09 9.31
C ALA A 546 -9.49 16.25 8.98
N SER A 547 -10.62 16.64 9.58
CA SER A 547 -11.94 16.06 9.32
C SER A 547 -12.56 16.66 8.06
N LEU A 548 -13.34 15.85 7.35
CA LEU A 548 -14.10 16.09 6.10
C LEU A 548 -15.19 17.17 6.19
N THR A 549 -15.03 18.18 7.03
CA THR A 549 -15.94 19.32 7.13
C THR A 549 -15.13 20.60 7.03
N SER A 550 -15.10 21.18 5.83
CA SER A 550 -14.84 22.61 5.74
C SER A 550 -15.93 23.31 6.57
N GLY A 551 -15.57 23.80 7.76
CA GLY A 551 -16.50 24.49 8.65
C GLY A 551 -17.25 25.61 7.91
N LEU A 552 -18.47 25.91 8.38
CA LEU A 552 -19.33 26.95 7.84
C LEU A 552 -18.55 28.28 7.78
N LYS A 553 -18.31 28.79 6.57
CA LYS A 553 -17.61 30.06 6.35
C LYS A 553 -18.57 31.22 6.58
N ALA A 554 -18.20 32.16 7.44
CA ALA A 554 -18.99 33.36 7.68
C ALA A 554 -19.29 34.12 6.37
N GLY A 555 -20.56 34.41 6.11
CA GLY A 555 -21.02 35.17 4.94
C GLY A 555 -21.38 34.35 3.69
N ILE A 556 -21.22 33.01 3.71
CA ILE A 556 -21.60 32.12 2.59
C ILE A 556 -22.73 31.18 3.03
N VAL A 557 -23.81 31.11 2.23
CA VAL A 557 -24.90 30.15 2.47
C VAL A 557 -24.44 28.75 2.12
N HIS A 558 -24.56 27.81 3.07
CA HIS A 558 -24.20 26.41 2.86
C HIS A 558 -25.36 25.67 2.18
N ASP A 559 -25.27 25.46 0.86
CA ASP A 559 -26.29 24.75 0.08
C ASP A 559 -26.10 23.23 0.18
N VAL A 560 -27.08 22.56 0.80
CA VAL A 560 -27.15 21.11 0.97
C VAL A 560 -28.32 20.57 0.15
N VAL A 561 -28.04 19.71 -0.83
CA VAL A 561 -29.04 19.13 -1.72
C VAL A 561 -29.15 17.63 -1.46
N VAL A 562 -30.33 17.15 -1.09
CA VAL A 562 -30.62 15.73 -0.84
C VAL A 562 -31.53 15.21 -1.95
N HIS A 563 -31.08 14.20 -2.67
CA HIS A 563 -31.90 13.41 -3.57
C HIS A 563 -32.51 12.23 -2.80
N ALA A 564 -33.82 12.00 -2.96
CA ALA A 564 -34.51 10.88 -2.33
C ALA A 564 -35.60 10.29 -3.22
N ASP A 565 -35.84 8.98 -3.08
CA ASP A 565 -36.93 8.29 -3.77
C ASP A 565 -38.24 8.44 -2.98
N PRO A 566 -39.36 8.85 -3.60
CA PRO A 566 -40.66 8.96 -2.93
C PRO A 566 -41.15 7.64 -2.30
N ARG A 567 -40.66 6.48 -2.76
CA ARG A 567 -41.01 5.16 -2.20
C ARG A 567 -40.33 4.89 -0.87
N ARG A 568 -39.20 5.56 -0.57
CA ARG A 568 -38.47 5.49 0.69
C ARG A 568 -38.09 6.91 1.19
N PRO A 569 -39.07 7.67 1.71
CA PRO A 569 -38.84 9.03 2.21
C PRO A 569 -37.88 9.05 3.42
N PRO A 570 -36.86 9.92 3.46
CA PRO A 570 -35.92 9.99 4.57
C PRO A 570 -36.51 10.79 5.75
N TYR A 571 -37.34 10.15 6.58
CA TYR A 571 -38.03 10.81 7.69
C TYR A 571 -37.08 11.45 8.72
N SER A 572 -35.88 10.90 8.95
CA SER A 572 -34.91 11.52 9.87
C SER A 572 -34.45 12.90 9.41
N LEU A 573 -34.47 13.17 8.10
CA LEU A 573 -34.12 14.48 7.54
C LEU A 573 -35.01 15.59 8.09
N ARG A 574 -36.30 15.30 8.34
CA ARG A 574 -37.24 16.26 8.93
C ARG A 574 -36.89 16.58 10.38
N ALA A 575 -36.56 15.57 11.17
CA ALA A 575 -36.15 15.75 12.55
C ALA A 575 -34.80 16.48 12.67
N LEU A 576 -33.86 16.18 11.78
CA LEU A 576 -32.56 16.86 11.71
C LEU A 576 -32.71 18.32 11.27
N TYR A 577 -33.64 18.61 10.35
CA TYR A 577 -34.02 19.99 10.05
C TYR A 577 -34.56 20.71 11.30
N ASN A 578 -35.46 20.09 12.06
CA ASN A 578 -35.97 20.68 13.29
C ASN A 578 -34.83 21.00 14.27
N ALA A 579 -33.86 20.09 14.43
CA ALA A 579 -32.68 20.30 15.26
C ALA A 579 -31.82 21.48 14.76
N LEU A 580 -31.52 21.53 13.46
CA LEU A 580 -30.77 22.63 12.83
C LEU A 580 -31.47 23.99 12.96
N SER A 581 -32.80 24.01 12.86
CA SER A 581 -33.60 25.23 12.92
C SER A 581 -33.69 25.84 14.33
N LEU A 582 -33.40 25.07 15.38
CA LEU A 582 -33.32 25.58 16.75
C LEU A 582 -32.08 26.46 16.97
N THR A 583 -31.04 26.24 16.18
CA THR A 583 -29.72 26.84 16.39
C THR A 583 -29.30 27.80 15.28
N THR A 584 -29.86 27.67 14.07
CA THR A 584 -29.45 28.46 12.90
C THR A 584 -30.62 28.84 11.99
N THR A 585 -30.41 29.87 11.15
CA THR A 585 -31.35 30.23 10.09
C THR A 585 -31.21 29.27 8.91
N VAL A 586 -32.22 28.43 8.69
CA VAL A 586 -32.23 27.41 7.63
C VAL A 586 -33.33 27.70 6.60
N CYS A 587 -32.95 27.85 5.32
CA CYS A 587 -33.89 27.91 4.20
C CYS A 587 -34.22 26.48 3.73
N ARG A 588 -35.48 26.24 3.36
CA ARG A 588 -36.00 24.95 2.88
C ARG A 588 -36.53 25.07 1.46
N ARG A 589 -36.17 24.11 0.60
CA ARG A 589 -36.65 23.99 -0.78
C ARG A 589 -37.00 22.55 -1.16
N VAL A 590 -38.19 22.30 -1.70
CA VAL A 590 -38.55 20.98 -2.22
C VAL A 590 -38.74 21.05 -3.73
N HIS A 591 -38.11 20.14 -4.46
CA HIS A 591 -38.23 20.02 -5.91
C HIS A 591 -38.64 18.61 -6.31
N ARG A 592 -39.32 18.52 -7.45
CA ARG A 592 -39.65 17.26 -8.11
C ARG A 592 -38.80 17.13 -9.37
N HIS A 593 -38.02 16.06 -9.48
CA HIS A 593 -37.27 15.74 -10.69
C HIS A 593 -38.20 15.14 -11.76
N SER A 594 -37.88 15.32 -13.04
CA SER A 594 -38.67 14.83 -14.18
C SER A 594 -38.89 13.31 -14.19
N SER A 595 -38.03 12.55 -13.50
CA SER A 595 -38.17 11.10 -13.31
C SER A 595 -39.40 10.70 -12.49
N VAL A 596 -39.97 11.61 -11.68
CA VAL A 596 -41.10 11.31 -10.78
C VAL A 596 -42.40 11.81 -11.40
N LYS A 597 -43.21 10.89 -11.95
CA LYS A 597 -44.49 11.22 -12.60
C LYS A 597 -45.54 11.75 -11.63
N GLU A 598 -45.72 11.06 -10.50
CA GLU A 598 -46.70 11.41 -9.46
C GLU A 598 -46.06 11.36 -8.07
N ILE A 599 -46.46 12.29 -7.19
CA ILE A 599 -46.05 12.34 -5.78
C ILE A 599 -47.28 12.65 -4.93
N SER A 600 -47.42 11.98 -3.79
CA SER A 600 -48.59 12.16 -2.92
C SER A 600 -48.60 13.56 -2.27
N GLU A 601 -49.80 14.10 -1.99
CA GLU A 601 -49.95 15.38 -1.29
C GLU A 601 -49.25 15.39 0.08
N LYS A 602 -49.25 14.26 0.79
CA LYS A 602 -48.52 14.09 2.04
C LYS A 602 -47.01 14.29 1.88
N LEU A 603 -46.42 13.79 0.79
CA LEU A 603 -44.99 13.96 0.51
C LEU A 603 -44.66 15.35 -0.04
N LEU A 604 -45.60 16.02 -0.71
CA LEU A 604 -45.47 17.43 -1.06
C LEU A 604 -45.45 18.32 0.19
N GLN A 605 -46.23 17.96 1.20
CA GLN A 605 -46.27 18.64 2.51
C GLN A 605 -45.21 18.13 3.50
N PHE A 606 -44.33 17.21 3.10
CA PHE A 606 -43.30 16.59 3.96
C PHE A 606 -42.41 17.61 4.70
N TRP A 607 -42.19 18.78 4.09
CA TRP A 607 -41.45 19.89 4.71
C TRP A 607 -42.31 21.06 5.21
N GLY A 608 -43.63 21.02 5.04
CA GLY A 608 -44.54 22.13 5.33
C GLY A 608 -44.36 23.32 4.36
N ASN A 609 -44.71 24.53 4.82
CA ASN A 609 -44.61 25.76 4.01
C ASN A 609 -43.16 26.05 3.57
N ILE A 610 -42.94 26.11 2.26
CA ILE A 610 -41.62 26.30 1.62
C ILE A 610 -41.23 27.78 1.64
N ASP A 611 -40.00 28.08 2.05
CA ASP A 611 -39.47 29.45 2.12
C ASP A 611 -38.79 29.84 0.79
N ASN A 612 -39.57 30.09 -0.26
CA ASN A 612 -39.02 30.40 -1.59
C ASN A 612 -38.14 31.68 -1.63
N ASP A 613 -38.42 32.68 -0.78
CA ASP A 613 -37.77 34.00 -0.81
C ASP A 613 -36.69 34.26 0.25
N LYS A 614 -36.43 33.33 1.20
CA LYS A 614 -35.53 33.59 2.35
C LYS A 614 -34.07 33.14 2.20
N ARG A 615 -33.57 32.94 0.98
CA ARG A 615 -32.15 32.53 0.78
C ARG A 615 -31.18 33.60 1.31
N ARG A 616 -31.51 34.89 1.16
CA ARG A 616 -30.73 35.99 1.72
C ARG A 616 -30.94 36.04 3.25
N GLY A 617 -29.90 35.72 4.02
CA GLY A 617 -29.91 35.71 5.50
C GLY A 617 -29.93 34.33 6.16
N SER A 618 -30.00 33.25 5.37
CA SER A 618 -29.89 31.88 5.90
C SER A 618 -28.43 31.42 5.95
N VAL A 619 -28.04 30.71 7.01
CA VAL A 619 -26.71 30.09 7.14
C VAL A 619 -26.64 28.78 6.34
N VAL A 620 -27.74 28.03 6.31
CA VAL A 620 -27.86 26.75 5.60
C VAL A 620 -29.09 26.77 4.70
N CYS A 621 -28.97 26.24 3.47
CA CYS A 621 -30.10 26.02 2.58
C CYS A 621 -30.23 24.54 2.29
N LEU A 622 -31.20 23.88 2.91
CA LEU A 622 -31.49 22.46 2.71
C LEU A 622 -32.50 22.32 1.57
N THR A 623 -32.14 21.56 0.54
CA THR A 623 -32.96 21.33 -0.65
C THR A 623 -33.24 19.84 -0.81
N LEU A 624 -34.51 19.43 -0.82
CA LEU A 624 -34.93 18.05 -1.06
C LEU A 624 -35.42 17.91 -2.50
N VAL A 625 -34.82 16.99 -3.27
CA VAL A 625 -35.22 16.69 -4.63
C VAL A 625 -35.75 15.26 -4.70
N TRP A 626 -37.04 15.12 -5.00
CA TRP A 626 -37.65 13.83 -5.24
C TRP A 626 -37.22 13.30 -6.60
N ARG A 627 -36.50 12.17 -6.61
CA ARG A 627 -35.91 11.56 -7.81
C ARG A 627 -36.00 10.03 -7.75
N GLN A 628 -36.31 9.39 -8.87
CA GLN A 628 -36.32 7.93 -9.02
C GLN A 628 -35.09 7.51 -9.83
N THR A 629 -34.26 6.64 -9.27
CA THR A 629 -32.95 6.24 -9.81
C THR A 629 -32.84 4.75 -10.16
N GLY A 630 -33.70 3.89 -9.60
CA GLY A 630 -33.74 2.44 -9.87
C GLY A 630 -34.62 1.69 -8.87
N ASP A 631 -34.68 0.36 -8.98
CA ASP A 631 -35.57 -0.49 -8.16
C ASP A 631 -34.84 -1.34 -7.10
N SER A 632 -33.50 -1.36 -7.10
CA SER A 632 -32.74 -2.08 -6.07
C SER A 632 -32.84 -1.36 -4.71
N PRO A 633 -32.81 -2.10 -3.57
CA PRO A 633 -32.82 -1.48 -2.24
C PRO A 633 -31.75 -0.40 -2.03
N ALA A 634 -30.57 -0.56 -2.65
CA ALA A 634 -29.50 0.42 -2.64
C ALA A 634 -29.79 1.67 -3.49
N ALA A 635 -30.48 1.51 -4.62
CA ALA A 635 -30.87 2.63 -5.49
C ALA A 635 -31.98 3.51 -4.88
N LEU A 636 -32.72 2.99 -3.89
CA LEU A 636 -33.74 3.72 -3.13
C LEU A 636 -33.17 4.56 -1.97
N LEU A 637 -31.86 4.47 -1.70
CA LEU A 637 -31.24 5.23 -0.62
C LEU A 637 -31.10 6.71 -0.97
N PRO A 638 -31.29 7.62 0.00
CA PRO A 638 -31.08 9.04 -0.24
C PRO A 638 -29.59 9.36 -0.44
N ALA A 639 -29.30 10.40 -1.22
CA ALA A 639 -27.95 10.88 -1.49
C ALA A 639 -27.85 12.40 -1.29
N LEU A 640 -26.85 12.85 -0.56
CA LEU A 640 -26.61 14.27 -0.26
C LEU A 640 -25.40 14.81 -1.04
N TYR A 641 -25.56 16.02 -1.56
CA TYR A 641 -24.58 16.82 -2.28
C TYR A 641 -24.43 18.19 -1.61
N VAL A 642 -23.20 18.72 -1.59
CA VAL A 642 -22.87 20.01 -0.95
C VAL A 642 -22.22 20.90 -1.99
N ASN A 643 -22.64 22.16 -2.11
CA ASN A 643 -22.10 23.11 -3.09
C ASN A 643 -20.89 23.91 -2.52
N PRO A 644 -19.76 24.12 -3.25
CA PRO A 644 -19.41 23.59 -4.58
C PRO A 644 -19.39 22.08 -4.57
N ILE A 645 -20.11 21.48 -5.54
CA ILE A 645 -20.43 20.05 -5.62
C ILE A 645 -19.16 19.25 -5.34
N ALA A 646 -19.02 18.77 -4.10
CA ALA A 646 -17.93 17.87 -3.74
C ALA A 646 -18.10 16.58 -4.55
N ALA A 647 -17.00 16.06 -5.12
CA ALA A 647 -17.01 14.86 -5.96
C ALA A 647 -17.51 13.59 -5.24
N SER A 648 -17.55 13.60 -3.91
CA SER A 648 -18.05 12.53 -3.07
C SER A 648 -19.50 12.80 -2.63
N GLN A 649 -20.45 12.07 -3.20
CA GLN A 649 -21.83 12.02 -2.71
C GLN A 649 -21.91 11.27 -1.36
N VAL A 650 -22.69 11.79 -0.41
CA VAL A 650 -22.96 11.10 0.86
C VAL A 650 -24.21 10.25 0.69
N VAL A 651 -24.06 8.93 0.67
CA VAL A 651 -25.16 7.99 0.38
C VAL A 651 -25.66 7.32 1.67
N GLY A 652 -26.97 7.18 1.77
CA GLY A 652 -27.65 6.52 2.87
C GLY A 652 -27.99 7.48 4.00
N GLU A 653 -29.17 7.29 4.58
CA GLU A 653 -29.71 8.19 5.59
C GLU A 653 -28.86 8.28 6.87
N HIS A 654 -28.20 7.18 7.26
CA HIS A 654 -27.25 7.15 8.37
C HIS A 654 -26.07 8.13 8.18
N ASN A 655 -25.48 8.17 6.98
CA ASN A 655 -24.37 9.08 6.67
C ASN A 655 -24.83 10.52 6.47
N ILE A 656 -26.02 10.72 5.87
CA ILE A 656 -26.65 12.04 5.79
C ILE A 656 -26.92 12.57 7.21
N GLY A 657 -27.39 11.70 8.10
CA GLY A 657 -27.58 11.98 9.52
C GLY A 657 -26.29 12.49 10.17
N ARG A 658 -25.20 11.71 10.08
CA ARG A 658 -23.88 12.10 10.59
C ARG A 658 -23.41 13.44 10.04
N TYR A 659 -23.62 13.68 8.75
CA TYR A 659 -23.22 14.93 8.12
C TYR A 659 -23.97 16.12 8.72
N LEU A 660 -25.29 16.02 8.85
CA LEU A 660 -26.13 17.10 9.38
C LEU A 660 -25.94 17.33 10.88
N THR A 661 -25.71 16.29 11.68
CA THR A 661 -25.41 16.45 13.12
C THR A 661 -24.02 17.08 13.33
N ARG A 662 -23.01 16.70 12.54
CA ARG A 662 -21.73 17.41 12.60
C ARG A 662 -21.85 18.86 12.16
N LEU A 663 -22.74 19.16 11.21
CA LEU A 663 -23.03 20.53 10.83
C LEU A 663 -23.63 21.33 12.00
N THR A 664 -24.53 20.73 12.80
CA THR A 664 -25.01 21.37 14.04
C THR A 664 -23.89 21.57 15.05
N ASP A 665 -23.01 20.58 15.20
CA ASP A 665 -21.93 20.61 16.21
C ASP A 665 -20.91 21.72 15.93
N VAL A 666 -20.62 21.97 14.66
CA VAL A 666 -19.74 23.08 14.23
C VAL A 666 -20.33 24.44 14.58
N VAL A 667 -21.66 24.59 14.60
CA VAL A 667 -22.29 25.89 14.87
C VAL A 667 -22.48 26.15 16.36
N THR A 668 -22.78 25.12 17.15
CA THR A 668 -23.22 25.29 18.54
C THR A 668 -22.43 24.51 19.58
N GLY A 669 -21.41 23.74 19.18
CA GLY A 669 -20.74 22.77 20.05
C GLY A 669 -21.44 21.39 20.02
N PRO A 670 -20.84 20.35 20.64
CA PRO A 670 -21.28 18.96 20.49
C PRO A 670 -22.75 18.77 20.85
N SER A 671 -23.55 18.30 19.89
CA SER A 671 -24.97 17.97 20.09
C SER A 671 -25.11 16.62 20.78
N SER A 672 -26.00 16.57 21.77
CA SER A 672 -26.33 15.33 22.49
C SER A 672 -26.91 14.22 21.60
N LEU A 673 -27.17 14.50 20.32
CA LEU A 673 -27.66 13.52 19.35
C LEU A 673 -26.57 12.60 18.83
N TYR A 674 -25.33 13.05 18.73
CA TYR A 674 -24.24 12.27 18.12
C TYR A 674 -22.99 12.24 18.99
N GLU A 675 -22.59 13.39 19.56
CA GLU A 675 -21.42 13.50 20.43
C GLU A 675 -21.83 13.98 21.82
N SER A 676 -21.59 13.16 22.83
CA SER A 676 -21.78 13.59 24.22
C SER A 676 -20.44 14.05 24.80
N PRO A 677 -20.30 15.31 25.29
CA PRO A 677 -19.08 15.79 25.93
C PRO A 677 -18.65 14.94 27.14
N SER A 678 -19.59 14.22 27.74
CA SER A 678 -19.41 13.43 28.97
C SER A 678 -18.96 11.98 28.75
N SER A 679 -19.00 11.44 27.52
CA SER A 679 -18.63 10.03 27.27
C SER A 679 -18.21 9.77 25.82
N PRO A 680 -16.92 9.50 25.55
CA PRO A 680 -16.45 9.12 24.21
C PRO A 680 -17.00 7.76 23.75
N VAL A 681 -17.47 6.91 24.67
CA VAL A 681 -18.10 5.61 24.35
C VAL A 681 -19.46 5.77 23.68
N PHE A 682 -20.15 6.89 23.92
CA PHE A 682 -21.49 7.14 23.38
C PHE A 682 -21.48 7.21 21.86
N MET A 683 -20.53 7.94 21.27
CA MET A 683 -20.40 8.07 19.81
C MET A 683 -20.17 6.71 19.13
N THR A 684 -19.31 5.87 19.71
CA THR A 684 -19.04 4.52 19.17
C THR A 684 -20.31 3.65 19.13
N ARG A 685 -21.14 3.71 20.18
CA ARG A 685 -22.41 2.96 20.21
C ARG A 685 -23.42 3.48 19.19
N VAL A 686 -23.50 4.81 19.03
CA VAL A 686 -24.34 5.44 18.00
C VAL A 686 -23.89 4.99 16.61
N ASP A 687 -22.59 5.03 16.33
CA ASP A 687 -22.04 4.61 15.03
C ASP A 687 -22.28 3.13 14.74
N GLU A 688 -22.07 2.26 15.73
CA GLU A 688 -22.34 0.83 15.59
C GLU A 688 -23.80 0.57 15.23
N MET A 689 -24.74 1.23 15.93
CA MET A 689 -26.17 1.09 15.65
C MET A 689 -26.55 1.65 14.28
N LEU A 690 -25.96 2.76 13.84
CA LEU A 690 -26.18 3.34 12.52
C LEU A 690 -25.76 2.39 11.39
N GLU A 691 -24.60 1.75 11.51
CA GLU A 691 -24.14 0.75 10.55
C GLU A 691 -25.05 -0.48 10.53
N GLN A 692 -25.48 -0.96 11.71
CA GLN A 692 -26.41 -2.09 11.80
C GLN A 692 -27.78 -1.76 11.18
N CYS A 693 -28.32 -0.57 11.40
CA CYS A 693 -29.55 -0.11 10.74
C CYS A 693 -29.38 -0.06 9.23
N HIS A 694 -28.26 0.45 8.74
CA HIS A 694 -28.01 0.51 7.30
C HIS A 694 -27.91 -0.89 6.68
N ALA A 695 -27.05 -1.74 7.22
CA ALA A 695 -26.75 -3.05 6.64
C ALA A 695 -27.88 -4.05 6.82
N ARG A 696 -28.49 -4.13 8.01
CA ARG A 696 -29.43 -5.20 8.38
C ARG A 696 -30.90 -4.79 8.26
N LEU A 697 -31.23 -3.52 8.48
CA LEU A 697 -32.61 -3.04 8.32
C LEU A 697 -32.88 -2.58 6.89
N MET A 698 -32.08 -1.65 6.36
CA MET A 698 -32.37 -1.02 5.07
C MET A 698 -32.00 -1.87 3.86
N LEU A 699 -30.87 -2.59 3.94
CA LEU A 699 -30.34 -3.46 2.87
C LEU A 699 -30.50 -4.95 3.14
N GLY A 700 -30.84 -5.34 4.37
CA GLY A 700 -30.94 -6.74 4.78
C GLY A 700 -32.16 -7.45 4.23
N THR A 701 -32.09 -8.78 4.18
CA THR A 701 -33.20 -9.67 3.85
C THR A 701 -34.27 -9.66 4.96
N ASN A 702 -35.49 -10.12 4.65
CA ASN A 702 -36.57 -10.22 5.65
C ASN A 702 -36.15 -11.00 6.92
N LYS A 703 -35.29 -12.02 6.78
CA LYS A 703 -34.76 -12.81 7.90
C LYS A 703 -33.79 -12.00 8.75
N GLU A 704 -32.90 -11.23 8.12
CA GLU A 704 -31.94 -10.36 8.81
C GLU A 704 -32.64 -9.21 9.52
N GLN A 705 -33.64 -8.61 8.87
CA GLN A 705 -34.50 -7.56 9.47
C GLN A 705 -35.22 -8.09 10.72
N ALA A 706 -35.84 -9.28 10.63
CA ALA A 706 -36.52 -9.88 11.77
C ALA A 706 -35.55 -10.23 12.91
N CYS A 707 -34.34 -10.72 12.60
CA CYS A 707 -33.32 -11.00 13.60
C CYS A 707 -32.83 -9.72 14.29
N PHE A 708 -32.53 -8.69 13.50
CA PHE A 708 -32.08 -7.40 14.00
C PHE A 708 -33.13 -6.75 14.91
N LEU A 709 -34.41 -6.80 14.53
CA LEU A 709 -35.50 -6.28 15.36
C LEU A 709 -35.64 -7.00 16.70
N ARG A 710 -35.37 -8.31 16.77
CA ARG A 710 -35.36 -9.05 18.04
C ARG A 710 -34.21 -8.61 18.96
N GLU A 711 -33.04 -8.36 18.41
CA GLU A 711 -31.88 -7.85 19.15
C GLU A 711 -32.14 -6.44 19.68
N VAL A 712 -32.67 -5.54 18.84
CA VAL A 712 -33.09 -4.19 19.24
C VAL A 712 -34.14 -4.27 20.35
N ASN A 713 -35.15 -5.14 20.22
CA ASN A 713 -36.17 -5.32 21.25
C ASN A 713 -35.59 -5.81 22.60
N ALA A 714 -34.55 -6.65 22.56
CA ALA A 714 -33.84 -7.11 23.76
C ALA A 714 -32.97 -6.00 24.38
N SER A 715 -32.35 -5.15 23.56
CA SER A 715 -31.60 -3.98 24.03
C SER A 715 -32.51 -2.96 24.73
N LEU A 716 -33.65 -2.64 24.10
CA LEU A 716 -34.68 -1.73 24.63
C LEU A 716 -35.42 -2.28 25.86
N ALA A 717 -35.19 -3.53 26.24
CA ALA A 717 -35.66 -4.05 27.53
C ALA A 717 -34.80 -3.55 28.70
N LYS A 718 -33.54 -3.18 28.43
CA LYS A 718 -32.56 -2.76 29.44
C LYS A 718 -32.37 -1.24 29.47
N GLU A 719 -32.41 -0.62 28.31
CA GLU A 719 -32.16 0.82 28.11
C GLU A 719 -33.41 1.51 27.53
N SER A 720 -33.52 2.83 27.74
CA SER A 720 -34.67 3.60 27.24
C SER A 720 -34.60 3.90 25.74
N PHE A 721 -33.39 3.97 25.18
CA PHE A 721 -33.11 4.25 23.77
C PHE A 721 -32.04 3.28 23.24
N VAL A 722 -31.86 3.21 21.92
CA VAL A 722 -31.02 2.15 21.32
C VAL A 722 -29.53 2.31 21.58
N ALA A 723 -29.06 3.53 21.85
CA ALA A 723 -27.67 3.84 22.17
C ALA A 723 -27.41 4.16 23.65
N GLY A 724 -28.41 3.94 24.52
CA GLY A 724 -28.33 4.17 25.97
C GLY A 724 -29.57 4.85 26.52
N SER A 725 -29.39 5.72 27.52
CA SER A 725 -30.52 6.34 28.23
C SER A 725 -31.02 7.65 27.61
N ASN A 726 -30.30 8.21 26.62
CA ASN A 726 -30.65 9.46 25.95
C ASN A 726 -31.03 9.23 24.48
N PHE A 727 -31.93 10.08 23.97
CA PHE A 727 -32.34 10.09 22.57
C PHE A 727 -31.18 10.51 21.65
N SER A 728 -30.89 9.71 20.62
CA SER A 728 -29.72 9.87 19.75
C SER A 728 -30.05 9.85 18.26
N LEU A 729 -29.04 10.13 17.42
CA LEU A 729 -29.12 9.99 15.97
C LEU A 729 -29.46 8.56 15.54
N ALA A 730 -28.96 7.56 16.27
CA ALA A 730 -29.28 6.16 16.01
C ALA A 730 -30.80 5.90 16.16
N ASP A 731 -31.44 6.52 17.16
CA ASP A 731 -32.89 6.39 17.35
C ASP A 731 -33.67 7.01 16.19
N LEU A 732 -33.22 8.17 15.69
CA LEU A 732 -33.84 8.85 14.56
C LEU A 732 -33.76 8.04 13.26
N VAL A 733 -32.58 7.50 12.96
CA VAL A 733 -32.35 6.73 11.72
C VAL A 733 -33.07 5.39 11.79
N LEU A 734 -33.07 4.73 12.95
CA LEU A 734 -33.84 3.50 13.15
C LEU A 734 -35.34 3.75 12.99
N LEU A 735 -35.89 4.79 13.64
CA LEU A 735 -37.31 5.14 13.54
C LEU A 735 -37.68 5.42 12.08
N SER A 736 -36.88 6.21 11.37
CA SER A 736 -37.09 6.51 9.96
C SER A 736 -37.12 5.24 9.09
N GLY A 737 -36.17 4.32 9.30
CA GLY A 737 -36.11 3.05 8.58
C GLY A 737 -37.36 2.19 8.81
N LEU A 738 -37.87 2.13 10.04
CA LEU A 738 -39.10 1.40 10.35
C LEU A 738 -40.34 2.02 9.70
N ILE A 739 -40.42 3.34 9.61
CA ILE A 739 -41.53 4.02 8.89
C ILE A 739 -41.44 3.71 7.40
N GLN A 740 -40.26 3.82 6.80
CA GLN A 740 -40.04 3.55 5.37
C GLN A 740 -40.40 2.12 4.98
N LEU A 741 -40.08 1.15 5.83
CA LEU A 741 -40.37 -0.26 5.60
C LEU A 741 -41.78 -0.66 6.08
N ARG A 742 -42.58 0.28 6.61
CA ARG A 742 -43.91 0.03 7.21
C ARG A 742 -43.87 -1.02 8.33
N MET A 743 -42.79 -1.04 9.10
CA MET A 743 -42.56 -1.98 10.20
C MET A 743 -42.82 -1.35 11.58
N LEU A 744 -43.35 -0.13 11.64
CA LEU A 744 -43.62 0.56 12.90
C LEU A 744 -44.64 -0.18 13.79
N GLU A 745 -45.60 -0.86 13.15
CA GLU A 745 -46.62 -1.69 13.81
C GLU A 745 -46.13 -3.13 14.06
N SER A 746 -44.81 -3.38 14.04
CA SER A 746 -44.25 -4.71 14.33
C SER A 746 -44.73 -5.29 15.66
N SER A 747 -44.84 -6.61 15.76
CA SER A 747 -45.40 -7.33 16.92
C SER A 747 -44.52 -7.33 18.18
N LEU A 748 -43.43 -6.55 18.22
CA LEU A 748 -42.47 -6.55 19.32
C LEU A 748 -42.76 -5.41 20.32
N PRO A 749 -43.07 -5.72 21.60
CA PRO A 749 -43.65 -4.75 22.53
C PRO A 749 -42.70 -3.62 22.94
N ASN A 750 -41.40 -3.89 23.11
CA ASN A 750 -40.46 -2.85 23.52
C ASN A 750 -40.18 -1.88 22.36
N VAL A 751 -40.12 -2.39 21.13
CA VAL A 751 -39.98 -1.55 19.92
C VAL A 751 -41.19 -0.64 19.74
N GLN A 752 -42.41 -1.12 19.98
CA GLN A 752 -43.62 -0.29 19.94
C GLN A 752 -43.64 0.78 21.03
N LYS A 753 -43.22 0.44 22.25
CA LYS A 753 -43.13 1.41 23.36
C LYS A 753 -42.08 2.48 23.05
N TRP A 754 -40.91 2.07 22.61
CA TRP A 754 -39.81 2.95 22.19
C TRP A 754 -40.21 3.84 21.02
N SER A 755 -40.88 3.33 19.98
CA SER A 755 -41.29 4.14 18.83
C SER A 755 -42.27 5.24 19.20
N LYS A 756 -43.22 4.96 20.12
CA LYS A 756 -44.12 5.98 20.70
C LYS A 756 -43.35 7.03 21.50
N GLN A 757 -42.35 6.63 22.27
CA GLN A 757 -41.49 7.56 23.02
C GLN A 757 -40.67 8.45 22.07
N CYS A 758 -40.10 7.88 21.00
CA CYS A 758 -39.37 8.63 19.98
C CYS A 758 -40.26 9.61 19.22
N LEU A 759 -41.50 9.23 18.87
CA LEU A 759 -42.46 10.11 18.21
C LEU A 759 -42.95 11.26 19.10
N ALA A 760 -42.99 11.05 20.42
CA ALA A 760 -43.30 12.11 21.39
C ALA A 760 -42.16 13.11 21.58
N HIS A 761 -40.93 12.79 21.13
CA HIS A 761 -39.79 13.67 21.26
C HIS A 761 -39.96 14.96 20.45
N GLN A 762 -39.49 16.10 20.97
CA GLN A 762 -39.69 17.42 20.35
C GLN A 762 -39.19 17.51 18.91
N LEU A 763 -38.09 16.82 18.59
CA LEU A 763 -37.52 16.79 17.25
C LEU A 763 -38.36 16.00 16.24
N CYS A 764 -39.14 15.02 16.70
CA CYS A 764 -39.98 14.15 15.87
C CYS A 764 -41.42 14.66 15.71
N LYS A 765 -41.70 15.91 16.11
CA LYS A 765 -43.02 16.52 15.89
C LYS A 765 -43.34 16.57 14.39
N ASN A 766 -44.55 16.12 14.04
CA ASN A 766 -45.07 16.08 12.66
C ASN A 766 -44.23 15.21 11.70
N LEU A 767 -43.65 14.11 12.20
CA LEU A 767 -42.87 13.17 11.40
C LEU A 767 -43.74 12.18 10.61
N ILE A 768 -44.93 11.83 11.11
CA ILE A 768 -45.89 10.88 10.52
C ILE A 768 -47.18 11.59 10.12
#